data_AF-A0A662PZ09-F1
#
_entry.id   AF-A0A662PZ09-F1
#
_cell.length_a   1.000
_cell.length_b   1.000
_cell.length_c   1.000
_cell.angle_alpha   90.00
_cell.angle_beta   90.00
_cell.angle_gamma   90.00
#
_symmetry.space_group_name_H-M   'P 1'
#
loop_
_entity.id
_entity.type
_entity.pdbx_description
1 polymer ?
#
loop_
_entity_poly.entity_id
_entity_poly.type
_entity_poly.pdbx_seq_one_letter_code
_entity_poly.pdbx_strand_id
1 'polypeptide(L)'
;MKNTQGLRIKLTISIIIVALLLISVTAVQAISSSQPELKVQLIVAEPDSVKMDSITELSETEANFKSNVILKDPLEFRVVDKFEVSYPGQSDELVISVKNKASDVAYGVLVDLDIEPEDVIESISYSDSGGVYLSATERDHPIGDEDPWDAEFNVGEGRTGEIHILIKTSISAKPGEIRVKLSFKRDRPFPIDIVILATNDFEGYARPSWPKFDLGGLSYFMSYIKAIREAVRDGVLLLDAGDTIGAAPLFSGMFNGSSVIEAYNLLGYDAMAVGNHEYDWGLENWLNLMKKAKFEVLSANTYWVETGERVYRPATIMSVRGVKVGIIGLTTPETPFITVPKYTKDLKFTDGIWEVNYFARKLKEQGADIIVLLIHYGDVPETNKLLDNLTETVHIVLNGHAGPHRIRTYKGILCEKTEGKGREFARIDLRVDPRADKILKSKAELVPIRHEVLYEGKLMVKDPEMEKLLRNYEKRIEEVSSKVVGEAAEDITRDYWSLSKLGDLVTDSTVLYFREVIGVDVDFAVQNPGGLRADIPAGPVTFGEVYAALPFPNYYVVCEMTGEQVVKLLNDGMGDKGFIQVSGLDFTVNWTAPYGKRVTNVRIHETGEPIDPSAKYLVVANNFIAAGGDKYMTLTEVPQIPYYGVAYRDPLLWYFQHYSPVKPVIEENITVIGTPPGK
;
A
#
# COMPACT_ATOMS: atom_id res chain seq x y z
N MET A 1 0.21 -32.24 -32.13
CA MET A 1 1.18 -32.22 -31.02
C MET A 1 1.48 -30.75 -30.78
N LYS A 2 1.13 -30.20 -29.62
CA LYS A 2 2.00 -30.23 -28.42
C LYS A 2 3.35 -29.56 -28.76
N ASN A 3 3.78 -28.52 -28.06
CA ASN A 3 3.59 -28.24 -26.65
C ASN A 3 4.33 -26.92 -26.32
N THR A 4 4.20 -26.39 -25.09
CA THR A 4 5.32 -25.77 -24.31
C THR A 4 5.99 -24.49 -24.85
N GLN A 5 6.12 -23.44 -24.01
CA GLN A 5 7.27 -23.27 -23.08
C GLN A 5 8.55 -23.12 -23.94
N GLY A 6 8.94 -21.87 -24.20
CA GLY A 6 9.38 -21.48 -25.55
C GLY A 6 8.16 -21.24 -26.46
N LEU A 7 8.40 -20.89 -27.71
CA LEU A 7 7.35 -20.75 -28.73
C LEU A 7 7.34 -22.00 -29.62
N ARG A 8 6.32 -22.86 -29.52
CA ARG A 8 6.06 -23.89 -30.55
C ARG A 8 4.96 -23.43 -31.50
N ILE A 9 5.32 -22.50 -32.38
CA ILE A 9 4.65 -22.40 -33.68
C ILE A 9 4.83 -23.76 -34.35
N LYS A 10 3.76 -24.55 -34.47
CA LYS A 10 3.81 -25.90 -35.05
C LYS A 10 3.79 -25.85 -36.58
N LEU A 11 4.78 -25.16 -37.15
CA LEU A 11 4.85 -24.80 -38.57
C LEU A 11 4.85 -26.05 -39.47
N THR A 12 3.71 -26.33 -40.10
CA THR A 12 3.45 -27.61 -40.79
C THR A 12 3.33 -27.39 -42.29
N ILE A 13 4.47 -27.53 -43.00
CA ILE A 13 4.52 -27.33 -44.45
C ILE A 13 4.04 -28.62 -45.15
N SER A 14 2.80 -28.59 -45.63
CA SER A 14 2.21 -29.68 -46.41
C SER A 14 2.41 -29.44 -47.91
N ILE A 15 3.20 -30.29 -48.57
CA ILE A 15 3.34 -30.28 -50.04
C ILE A 15 2.19 -31.09 -50.63
N ILE A 16 1.13 -30.41 -51.07
CA ILE A 16 0.00 -31.06 -51.75
C ILE A 16 0.30 -31.10 -53.25
N ILE A 17 0.49 -32.30 -53.79
CA ILE A 17 0.42 -32.55 -55.23
C ILE A 17 -1.06 -32.45 -55.62
N VAL A 18 -1.43 -31.39 -56.35
CA VAL A 18 -2.82 -31.12 -56.72
C VAL A 18 -3.25 -32.00 -57.90
N ALA A 19 -3.46 -33.28 -57.64
CA ALA A 19 -4.33 -34.13 -58.46
C ALA A 19 -5.78 -33.92 -58.00
N LEU A 20 -6.70 -33.60 -58.93
CA LEU A 20 -8.11 -33.43 -58.57
C LEU A 20 -8.74 -34.79 -58.21
N LEU A 21 -9.18 -34.98 -56.96
CA LEU A 21 -10.30 -35.87 -56.61
C LEU A 21 -10.83 -35.66 -55.17
N LEU A 22 -12.03 -36.19 -54.93
CA LEU A 22 -13.04 -35.82 -53.93
C LEU A 22 -13.10 -36.73 -52.68
N ILE A 23 -13.69 -36.20 -51.57
CA ILE A 23 -14.56 -36.86 -50.53
C ILE A 23 -14.04 -37.15 -49.08
N SER A 24 -14.84 -36.67 -48.11
CA SER A 24 -15.13 -37.14 -46.72
C SER A 24 -14.23 -36.78 -45.51
N VAL A 25 -14.86 -36.81 -44.31
CA VAL A 25 -14.38 -36.33 -42.99
C VAL A 25 -14.96 -37.22 -41.86
N THR A 26 -14.21 -37.49 -40.77
CA THR A 26 -14.73 -37.81 -39.40
C THR A 26 -13.61 -37.74 -38.33
N ALA A 27 -13.95 -37.70 -37.02
CA ALA A 27 -13.03 -37.46 -35.89
C ALA A 27 -13.58 -38.10 -34.56
N VAL A 28 -13.06 -37.95 -33.32
CA VAL A 28 -12.10 -36.99 -32.70
C VAL A 28 -11.55 -37.51 -31.33
N GLN A 29 -10.47 -36.89 -30.79
CA GLN A 29 -9.99 -36.91 -29.37
C GLN A 29 -9.44 -38.23 -28.73
N ALA A 30 -8.70 -38.25 -27.61
CA ALA A 30 -7.64 -37.37 -27.03
C ALA A 30 -7.11 -37.94 -25.67
N ILE A 31 -5.93 -37.49 -25.17
CA ILE A 31 -5.60 -37.15 -23.75
C ILE A 31 -4.09 -36.73 -23.58
N SER A 32 -3.75 -36.07 -22.45
CA SER A 32 -2.43 -35.45 -22.11
C SER A 32 -1.30 -36.49 -21.85
N SER A 33 -0.06 -36.21 -21.42
CA SER A 33 0.61 -35.08 -20.71
C SER A 33 2.06 -34.87 -21.28
N SER A 34 3.17 -34.63 -20.54
CA SER A 34 3.60 -33.45 -19.73
C SER A 34 5.15 -33.37 -19.55
N GLN A 35 5.71 -32.14 -19.54
CA GLN A 35 6.90 -31.60 -18.80
C GLN A 35 8.26 -32.38 -18.70
N PRO A 36 9.42 -31.68 -18.74
CA PRO A 36 9.76 -30.51 -19.59
C PRO A 36 11.22 -30.46 -20.13
N GLU A 37 11.40 -30.00 -21.37
CA GLU A 37 12.56 -29.21 -21.83
C GLU A 37 12.24 -28.58 -23.20
N LEU A 38 13.02 -27.58 -23.65
CA LEU A 38 12.73 -26.82 -24.88
C LEU A 38 13.05 -27.66 -26.14
N LYS A 39 12.10 -27.79 -27.07
CA LYS A 39 12.32 -28.41 -28.39
C LYS A 39 11.48 -27.73 -29.47
N VAL A 40 12.13 -27.17 -30.50
CA VAL A 40 11.50 -26.84 -31.79
C VAL A 40 11.48 -28.11 -32.64
N GLN A 41 10.36 -28.41 -33.31
CA GLN A 41 10.18 -29.68 -34.03
C GLN A 41 9.54 -29.43 -35.40
N LEU A 42 10.33 -29.63 -36.46
CA LEU A 42 9.95 -29.40 -37.86
C LEU A 42 9.60 -30.75 -38.50
N ILE A 43 8.38 -30.89 -39.02
CA ILE A 43 7.83 -32.18 -39.49
C ILE A 43 7.41 -32.05 -40.95
N VAL A 44 7.98 -32.88 -41.82
CA VAL A 44 7.63 -32.97 -43.25
C VAL A 44 7.11 -34.38 -43.54
N ALA A 45 5.80 -34.52 -43.73
CA ALA A 45 5.17 -35.80 -44.05
C ALA A 45 5.20 -36.11 -45.57
N GLU A 46 4.93 -37.36 -45.91
CA GLU A 46 4.57 -37.79 -47.27
C GLU A 46 3.18 -38.46 -47.23
N PRO A 47 2.41 -38.46 -48.34
CA PRO A 47 0.96 -38.67 -48.23
C PRO A 47 0.50 -40.05 -47.74
N ASP A 48 1.27 -41.12 -48.00
CA ASP A 48 0.76 -42.51 -47.97
C ASP A 48 1.54 -43.50 -47.07
N SER A 49 2.36 -43.03 -46.11
CA SER A 49 3.19 -43.93 -45.30
C SER A 49 2.50 -44.48 -44.03
N VAL A 50 2.11 -45.76 -44.06
CA VAL A 50 1.44 -46.49 -42.96
C VAL A 50 2.39 -46.86 -41.79
N LYS A 51 3.52 -46.15 -41.63
CA LYS A 51 4.49 -46.36 -40.54
C LYS A 51 5.20 -45.05 -40.13
N MET A 52 5.12 -44.70 -38.84
CA MET A 52 5.88 -43.60 -38.23
C MET A 52 7.31 -44.04 -37.83
N ASP A 53 8.16 -44.41 -38.81
CA ASP A 53 9.49 -45.00 -38.55
C ASP A 53 10.66 -44.24 -39.22
N SER A 54 10.65 -42.89 -39.25
CA SER A 54 11.82 -42.08 -39.67
C SER A 54 11.75 -40.59 -39.26
N ILE A 55 11.62 -40.30 -37.96
CA ILE A 55 11.78 -38.92 -37.45
C ILE A 55 13.26 -38.57 -37.33
N THR A 56 13.76 -37.67 -38.18
CA THR A 56 15.09 -37.06 -38.02
C THR A 56 15.03 -35.94 -36.97
N GLU A 57 15.25 -36.26 -35.70
CA GLU A 57 15.49 -35.23 -34.69
C GLU A 57 16.86 -34.55 -34.93
N LEU A 58 16.87 -33.22 -34.92
CA LEU A 58 18.09 -32.42 -34.78
C LEU A 58 18.21 -31.98 -33.32
N SER A 59 19.38 -32.17 -32.71
CA SER A 59 19.71 -31.74 -31.34
C SER A 59 20.87 -30.74 -31.35
N GLU A 60 20.95 -29.90 -30.31
CA GLU A 60 21.57 -28.57 -30.40
C GLU A 60 23.11 -28.51 -30.45
N THR A 61 23.84 -29.62 -30.31
CA THR A 61 25.28 -29.55 -29.97
C THR A 61 26.18 -28.92 -31.03
N GLU A 62 25.86 -28.96 -32.32
CA GLU A 62 26.68 -28.37 -33.40
C GLU A 62 25.84 -27.82 -34.59
N ALA A 63 25.16 -26.68 -34.43
CA ALA A 63 24.43 -26.03 -35.55
C ALA A 63 24.52 -24.50 -35.55
N ASN A 64 25.31 -23.94 -36.48
CA ASN A 64 25.36 -22.49 -36.72
C ASN A 64 24.24 -22.11 -37.71
N PHE A 65 23.17 -21.46 -37.25
CA PHE A 65 21.87 -21.36 -37.96
C PHE A 65 21.85 -20.64 -39.34
N LYS A 66 22.98 -20.15 -39.86
CA LYS A 66 23.08 -19.44 -41.15
C LYS A 66 22.91 -20.33 -42.41
N SER A 67 22.77 -21.65 -42.26
CA SER A 67 22.88 -22.61 -43.38
C SER A 67 21.77 -23.68 -43.46
N ASN A 68 20.66 -23.57 -42.73
CA ASN A 68 19.58 -24.56 -42.76
C ASN A 68 18.70 -24.44 -44.01
N VAL A 69 19.22 -24.91 -45.15
CA VAL A 69 18.46 -25.09 -46.39
C VAL A 69 17.78 -26.46 -46.36
N ILE A 70 16.44 -26.49 -46.42
CA ILE A 70 15.71 -27.76 -46.54
C ILE A 70 15.46 -28.02 -48.02
N LEU A 71 16.13 -29.04 -48.55
CA LEU A 71 15.95 -29.56 -49.89
C LEU A 71 14.95 -30.74 -49.85
N LYS A 72 13.74 -30.52 -50.36
CA LYS A 72 12.86 -31.61 -50.84
C LYS A 72 12.65 -31.38 -52.32
N ASP A 73 13.52 -31.97 -53.14
CA ASP A 73 13.53 -31.80 -54.59
C ASP A 73 12.11 -32.02 -55.16
N PRO A 74 11.50 -31.04 -55.87
CA PRO A 74 12.12 -29.87 -56.51
C PRO A 74 12.04 -28.54 -55.74
N LEU A 75 11.62 -28.52 -54.48
CA LEU A 75 11.49 -27.30 -53.67
C LEU A 75 12.75 -27.05 -52.82
N GLU A 76 13.18 -25.79 -52.78
CA GLU A 76 14.19 -25.27 -51.85
C GLU A 76 13.54 -24.25 -50.91
N PHE A 77 13.68 -24.49 -49.60
CA PHE A 77 13.15 -23.63 -48.54
C PHE A 77 14.31 -23.00 -47.76
N ARG A 78 14.18 -21.70 -47.45
CA ARG A 78 15.13 -20.96 -46.61
C ARG A 78 14.43 -19.93 -45.73
N VAL A 79 14.62 -20.05 -44.41
CA VAL A 79 14.32 -18.96 -43.47
C VAL A 79 15.45 -17.93 -43.61
N VAL A 80 15.10 -16.65 -43.80
CA VAL A 80 16.08 -15.63 -44.23
C VAL A 80 16.67 -14.82 -43.08
N ASP A 81 15.93 -14.62 -41.98
CA ASP A 81 16.39 -13.90 -40.77
C ASP A 81 15.88 -14.55 -39.47
N LYS A 82 16.31 -14.06 -38.30
CA LYS A 82 16.05 -14.66 -36.97
C LYS A 82 15.46 -13.66 -35.97
N PHE A 83 14.41 -14.08 -35.25
CA PHE A 83 13.85 -13.41 -34.08
C PHE A 83 14.85 -13.17 -32.94
N GLU A 84 14.79 -11.98 -32.32
CA GLU A 84 15.29 -11.69 -30.97
C GLU A 84 14.41 -10.62 -30.29
N VAL A 85 13.33 -11.05 -29.63
CA VAL A 85 12.38 -10.16 -28.94
C VAL A 85 12.89 -9.81 -27.55
N SER A 86 12.95 -8.52 -27.22
CA SER A 86 13.39 -8.03 -25.89
C SER A 86 12.37 -7.14 -25.16
N TYR A 87 11.61 -6.29 -25.88
CA TYR A 87 10.71 -5.30 -25.28
C TYR A 87 9.47 -5.02 -26.16
N PRO A 88 8.36 -4.49 -25.60
CA PRO A 88 7.19 -4.07 -26.37
C PRO A 88 7.47 -2.89 -27.32
N GLY A 89 6.74 -2.82 -28.43
CA GLY A 89 6.76 -1.68 -29.37
C GLY A 89 7.63 -1.85 -30.62
N GLN A 90 8.12 -3.05 -30.91
CA GLN A 90 8.70 -3.40 -32.21
C GLN A 90 7.71 -4.20 -33.06
N SER A 91 7.80 -4.06 -34.39
CA SER A 91 7.23 -5.00 -35.36
C SER A 91 8.32 -5.95 -35.85
N ASP A 92 8.15 -7.24 -35.59
CA ASP A 92 9.01 -8.30 -36.14
C ASP A 92 8.62 -8.62 -37.60
N GLU A 93 9.47 -9.38 -38.32
CA GLU A 93 9.20 -9.82 -39.70
C GLU A 93 9.75 -11.24 -39.96
N LEU A 94 8.88 -12.18 -40.32
CA LEU A 94 9.24 -13.57 -40.64
C LEU A 94 9.32 -13.80 -42.16
N VAL A 95 10.49 -13.58 -42.76
CA VAL A 95 10.71 -13.83 -44.19
C VAL A 95 11.03 -15.30 -44.47
N ILE A 96 10.07 -16.01 -45.07
CA ILE A 96 10.22 -17.38 -45.59
C ILE A 96 10.42 -17.33 -47.11
N SER A 97 11.63 -17.66 -47.57
CA SER A 97 11.98 -17.79 -48.99
C SER A 97 11.68 -19.21 -49.48
N VAL A 98 10.88 -19.32 -50.55
CA VAL A 98 10.51 -20.59 -51.18
C VAL A 98 10.80 -20.50 -52.68
N LYS A 99 11.53 -21.49 -53.21
CA LYS A 99 11.95 -21.54 -54.62
C LYS A 99 11.63 -22.90 -55.24
N ASN A 100 10.74 -22.92 -56.22
CA ASN A 100 10.49 -24.09 -57.05
C ASN A 100 11.59 -24.24 -58.13
N LYS A 101 12.10 -25.46 -58.31
CA LYS A 101 13.09 -25.83 -59.33
C LYS A 101 12.49 -26.67 -60.47
N ALA A 102 11.27 -27.19 -60.32
CA ALA A 102 10.58 -27.90 -61.39
C ALA A 102 10.06 -26.92 -62.44
N SER A 103 10.09 -27.33 -63.70
CA SER A 103 9.69 -26.53 -64.87
C SER A 103 8.24 -26.76 -65.32
N ASP A 104 7.57 -27.73 -64.72
CA ASP A 104 6.38 -28.40 -65.27
C ASP A 104 5.33 -28.81 -64.23
N VAL A 105 5.66 -28.75 -62.93
CA VAL A 105 4.75 -29.09 -61.82
C VAL A 105 4.48 -27.87 -60.93
N ALA A 106 3.19 -27.55 -60.76
CA ALA A 106 2.71 -26.58 -59.79
C ALA A 106 2.54 -27.23 -58.41
N TYR A 107 3.12 -26.61 -57.38
CA TYR A 107 2.99 -27.05 -56.00
C TYR A 107 2.09 -26.09 -55.21
N GLY A 108 1.19 -26.65 -54.40
CA GLY A 108 0.54 -25.91 -53.32
C GLY A 108 1.44 -25.92 -52.10
N VAL A 109 1.85 -24.74 -51.62
CA VAL A 109 2.52 -24.59 -50.32
C VAL A 109 1.48 -24.10 -49.33
N LEU A 110 1.15 -24.96 -48.36
CA LEU A 110 0.32 -24.60 -47.23
C LEU A 110 1.25 -24.25 -46.06
N VAL A 111 1.15 -23.01 -45.57
CA VAL A 111 1.83 -22.58 -44.34
C VAL A 111 0.78 -22.55 -43.23
N ASP A 112 0.94 -23.49 -42.30
CA ASP A 112 0.11 -23.66 -41.11
C ASP A 112 0.80 -22.94 -39.92
N LEU A 113 0.14 -21.92 -39.36
CA LEU A 113 0.65 -21.09 -38.28
C LEU A 113 -0.26 -21.21 -37.05
N ASP A 114 0.29 -21.82 -36.00
CA ASP A 114 -0.26 -21.88 -34.64
C ASP A 114 0.08 -20.53 -33.96
N ILE A 115 -0.92 -19.66 -33.77
CA ILE A 115 -0.76 -18.27 -33.30
C ILE A 115 -1.52 -18.08 -31.97
N GLU A 116 -0.85 -17.48 -30.98
CA GLU A 116 -1.42 -17.22 -29.65
C GLU A 116 -2.46 -16.07 -29.70
N PRO A 117 -3.40 -15.97 -28.73
CA PRO A 117 -4.60 -15.10 -28.83
C PRO A 117 -4.34 -13.58 -28.71
N GLU A 118 -3.10 -13.14 -28.88
CA GLU A 118 -2.59 -11.81 -28.52
C GLU A 118 -1.73 -11.18 -29.63
N ASP A 119 -1.58 -11.84 -30.77
CA ASP A 119 -0.79 -11.41 -31.92
C ASP A 119 -1.68 -11.14 -33.16
N VAL A 120 -1.63 -9.91 -33.67
CA VAL A 120 -2.38 -9.44 -34.87
C VAL A 120 -1.45 -9.43 -36.08
N ILE A 121 -1.91 -9.86 -37.25
CA ILE A 121 -1.19 -9.70 -38.53
C ILE A 121 -1.65 -8.41 -39.21
N GLU A 122 -0.77 -7.43 -39.41
CA GLU A 122 -1.13 -6.17 -40.09
C GLU A 122 -1.26 -6.28 -41.62
N SER A 123 -0.51 -7.18 -42.26
CA SER A 123 -0.53 -7.40 -43.73
C SER A 123 0.15 -8.70 -44.13
N ILE A 124 -0.21 -9.24 -45.30
CA ILE A 124 0.51 -10.30 -46.02
C ILE A 124 0.71 -9.81 -47.46
N SER A 125 1.96 -9.69 -47.90
CA SER A 125 2.30 -9.28 -49.27
C SER A 125 3.04 -10.38 -50.03
N TYR A 126 3.13 -10.22 -51.36
CA TYR A 126 3.88 -11.09 -52.26
C TYR A 126 4.46 -10.27 -53.43
N SER A 127 5.66 -10.64 -53.88
CA SER A 127 6.55 -9.75 -54.65
C SER A 127 6.69 -10.07 -56.14
N ASP A 128 5.96 -11.05 -56.70
CA ASP A 128 6.13 -11.42 -58.11
C ASP A 128 4.84 -11.90 -58.80
N SER A 129 4.88 -11.99 -60.13
CA SER A 129 3.73 -12.00 -61.06
C SER A 129 2.92 -13.31 -61.17
N GLY A 130 2.92 -14.16 -60.14
CA GLY A 130 2.10 -15.38 -60.06
C GLY A 130 0.81 -15.15 -59.26
N GLY A 131 -0.34 -15.59 -59.78
CA GLY A 131 -1.63 -15.41 -59.09
C GLY A 131 -1.76 -16.26 -57.81
N VAL A 132 -1.67 -15.61 -56.65
CA VAL A 132 -1.84 -16.22 -55.31
C VAL A 132 -3.28 -16.03 -54.81
N TYR A 133 -3.82 -17.05 -54.14
CA TYR A 133 -5.16 -17.04 -53.54
C TYR A 133 -5.05 -17.14 -52.00
N LEU A 134 -4.95 -16.00 -51.32
CA LEU A 134 -4.97 -15.92 -49.86
C LEU A 134 -6.39 -16.24 -49.34
N SER A 135 -6.50 -17.02 -48.26
CA SER A 135 -7.79 -17.52 -47.75
C SER A 135 -7.66 -17.89 -46.26
N ALA A 136 -7.80 -16.91 -45.37
CA ALA A 136 -7.80 -17.13 -43.92
C ALA A 136 -9.23 -17.15 -43.35
N THR A 137 -9.46 -18.00 -42.34
CA THR A 137 -10.80 -18.29 -41.79
C THR A 137 -10.74 -18.57 -40.29
N GLU A 138 -11.60 -17.92 -39.49
CA GLU A 138 -11.98 -18.50 -38.20
C GLU A 138 -12.68 -19.85 -38.40
N ARG A 139 -12.48 -20.80 -37.48
CA ARG A 139 -12.97 -22.19 -37.59
C ARG A 139 -14.49 -22.35 -37.76
N ASP A 140 -15.28 -21.35 -37.40
CA ASP A 140 -16.74 -21.39 -37.47
C ASP A 140 -17.32 -20.63 -38.70
N HIS A 141 -16.47 -20.08 -39.58
CA HIS A 141 -16.91 -19.33 -40.77
C HIS A 141 -16.61 -20.08 -42.08
N PRO A 142 -17.58 -20.27 -43.00
CA PRO A 142 -17.35 -20.99 -44.25
C PRO A 142 -16.48 -20.19 -45.24
N ILE A 143 -15.66 -20.92 -46.02
CA ILE A 143 -14.79 -20.36 -47.07
C ILE A 143 -15.65 -19.87 -48.25
N GLY A 144 -15.53 -18.58 -48.60
CA GLY A 144 -16.00 -18.05 -49.87
C GLY A 144 -16.41 -16.57 -49.84
N ASP A 145 -15.52 -15.68 -50.27
CA ASP A 145 -15.68 -14.97 -51.54
C ASP A 145 -14.33 -14.38 -52.01
N GLU A 146 -14.24 -13.97 -53.29
CA GLU A 146 -12.98 -13.56 -53.94
C GLU A 146 -12.75 -12.03 -53.88
N ASP A 147 -11.86 -11.54 -53.01
CA ASP A 147 -11.27 -10.19 -53.18
C ASP A 147 -9.97 -10.02 -52.35
N PRO A 148 -8.88 -9.38 -52.85
CA PRO A 148 -7.59 -9.30 -52.16
C PRO A 148 -7.43 -8.01 -51.33
N TRP A 149 -7.73 -8.08 -50.04
CA TRP A 149 -7.65 -6.95 -49.09
C TRP A 149 -6.66 -7.21 -47.95
N ASP A 150 -6.13 -6.14 -47.36
CA ASP A 150 -5.42 -6.20 -46.08
C ASP A 150 -6.38 -6.72 -44.99
N ALA A 151 -6.07 -7.89 -44.43
CA ALA A 151 -6.98 -8.65 -43.60
C ALA A 151 -6.56 -8.63 -42.13
N GLU A 152 -7.09 -7.66 -41.36
CA GLU A 152 -6.96 -7.64 -39.91
C GLU A 152 -7.73 -8.80 -39.27
N PHE A 153 -7.03 -9.68 -38.55
CA PHE A 153 -7.62 -10.76 -37.75
C PHE A 153 -7.47 -10.48 -36.25
N ASN A 154 -8.53 -10.73 -35.49
CA ASN A 154 -8.63 -10.42 -34.06
C ASN A 154 -9.19 -11.63 -33.30
N VAL A 155 -8.29 -12.46 -32.75
CA VAL A 155 -8.65 -13.70 -32.06
C VAL A 155 -9.06 -13.40 -30.62
N GLY A 156 -10.33 -13.65 -30.27
CA GLY A 156 -10.89 -13.24 -28.97
C GLY A 156 -10.26 -13.91 -27.74
N GLU A 157 -10.24 -13.17 -26.62
CA GLU A 157 -9.67 -13.55 -25.31
C GLU A 157 -9.95 -15.02 -24.94
N GLY A 158 -8.89 -15.86 -24.95
CA GLY A 158 -8.96 -17.28 -24.59
C GLY A 158 -9.28 -18.27 -25.71
N ARG A 159 -9.21 -17.88 -26.98
CA ARG A 159 -9.38 -18.78 -28.15
C ARG A 159 -8.08 -18.95 -28.95
N THR A 160 -7.82 -20.16 -29.45
CA THR A 160 -6.76 -20.38 -30.46
C THR A 160 -7.31 -20.11 -31.87
N GLY A 161 -6.57 -19.38 -32.70
CA GLY A 161 -6.86 -19.18 -34.12
C GLY A 161 -5.87 -19.93 -35.01
N GLU A 162 -6.34 -20.43 -36.16
CA GLU A 162 -5.50 -21.07 -37.18
C GLU A 162 -5.54 -20.21 -38.45
N ILE A 163 -4.37 -19.76 -38.94
CA ILE A 163 -4.29 -18.92 -40.15
C ILE A 163 -3.63 -19.73 -41.29
N HIS A 164 -4.47 -20.20 -42.20
CA HIS A 164 -4.07 -21.03 -43.33
C HIS A 164 -3.65 -20.18 -44.54
N ILE A 165 -2.33 -20.03 -44.75
CA ILE A 165 -1.81 -19.33 -45.92
C ILE A 165 -1.62 -20.35 -47.05
N LEU A 166 -2.57 -20.38 -48.00
CA LEU A 166 -2.52 -21.24 -49.18
C LEU A 166 -1.84 -20.52 -50.37
N ILE A 167 -0.61 -20.90 -50.69
CA ILE A 167 0.10 -20.35 -51.85
C ILE A 167 0.04 -21.33 -53.01
N LYS A 168 -0.75 -20.99 -54.04
CA LYS A 168 -0.75 -21.64 -55.36
C LYS A 168 0.22 -20.91 -56.29
N THR A 169 1.29 -21.57 -56.74
CA THR A 169 2.15 -21.04 -57.81
C THR A 169 1.67 -21.57 -59.17
N SER A 170 1.47 -20.70 -60.17
CA SER A 170 1.05 -21.13 -61.51
C SER A 170 2.20 -21.74 -62.33
N ILE A 171 1.84 -22.57 -63.32
CA ILE A 171 2.76 -23.38 -64.15
C ILE A 171 3.74 -22.53 -65.00
N SER A 172 3.51 -21.23 -65.13
CA SER A 172 4.32 -20.30 -65.94
C SER A 172 5.25 -19.37 -65.15
N ALA A 173 5.27 -19.45 -63.82
CA ALA A 173 6.15 -18.62 -63.00
C ALA A 173 7.63 -19.02 -63.16
N LYS A 174 8.51 -18.03 -63.33
CA LYS A 174 9.96 -18.25 -63.17
C LYS A 174 10.29 -18.55 -61.70
N PRO A 175 11.47 -19.12 -61.38
CA PRO A 175 11.93 -19.29 -59.99
C PRO A 175 12.12 -17.94 -59.27
N GLY A 176 11.02 -17.40 -58.74
CA GLY A 176 10.98 -16.20 -57.91
C GLY A 176 11.19 -16.52 -56.44
N GLU A 177 11.25 -15.47 -55.62
CA GLU A 177 11.26 -15.55 -54.17
C GLU A 177 9.89 -15.13 -53.64
N ILE A 178 9.16 -16.08 -53.05
CA ILE A 178 8.07 -15.74 -52.14
C ILE A 178 8.67 -15.06 -50.91
N ARG A 179 8.08 -13.94 -50.47
CA ARG A 179 8.33 -13.32 -49.18
C ARG A 179 6.99 -13.07 -48.50
N VAL A 180 6.62 -13.94 -47.57
CA VAL A 180 5.55 -13.60 -46.62
C VAL A 180 6.13 -12.54 -45.67
N LYS A 181 5.37 -11.47 -45.43
CA LYS A 181 5.56 -10.59 -44.27
C LYS A 181 4.44 -10.85 -43.27
N LEU A 182 4.78 -10.76 -41.99
CA LEU A 182 3.86 -10.79 -40.85
C LEU A 182 4.37 -9.74 -39.87
N SER A 183 3.68 -8.61 -39.73
CA SER A 183 3.96 -7.64 -38.66
C SER A 183 3.06 -7.92 -37.48
N PHE A 184 3.60 -7.96 -36.26
CA PHE A 184 2.85 -8.07 -35.01
C PHE A 184 2.87 -6.75 -34.22
N LYS A 185 1.76 -6.42 -33.55
CA LYS A 185 1.61 -5.11 -32.89
C LYS A 185 1.12 -5.19 -31.43
N ARG A 186 2.06 -5.21 -30.50
CA ARG A 186 1.80 -5.31 -29.03
C ARG A 186 1.80 -3.93 -28.35
N ASP A 187 0.75 -3.14 -28.57
CA ASP A 187 0.67 -1.73 -28.13
C ASP A 187 0.39 -1.53 -26.61
N ARG A 188 -0.64 -2.19 -26.05
CA ARG A 188 -0.96 -2.21 -24.60
C ARG A 188 -1.73 -3.49 -24.25
N PRO A 189 -1.61 -4.04 -23.03
CA PRO A 189 -2.25 -5.30 -22.63
C PRO A 189 -3.79 -5.22 -22.55
N PHE A 190 -4.44 -6.39 -22.67
CA PHE A 190 -5.87 -6.61 -22.40
C PHE A 190 -6.22 -6.31 -20.92
N PRO A 191 -7.50 -6.18 -20.53
CA PRO A 191 -7.86 -5.67 -19.20
C PRO A 191 -7.31 -6.52 -18.05
N ILE A 192 -6.39 -5.94 -17.29
CA ILE A 192 -5.57 -6.62 -16.29
C ILE A 192 -6.30 -6.62 -14.95
N ASP A 193 -6.37 -7.78 -14.30
CA ASP A 193 -6.73 -7.89 -12.88
C ASP A 193 -5.48 -7.61 -12.01
N ILE A 194 -5.56 -6.59 -11.16
CA ILE A 194 -4.56 -6.21 -10.15
C ILE A 194 -5.23 -6.03 -8.79
N VAL A 195 -4.44 -6.09 -7.71
CA VAL A 195 -4.93 -5.87 -6.33
C VAL A 195 -4.10 -4.77 -5.68
N ILE A 196 -4.78 -3.83 -5.02
CA ILE A 196 -4.15 -2.92 -4.06
C ILE A 196 -4.51 -3.40 -2.66
N LEU A 197 -3.51 -3.60 -1.82
CA LEU A 197 -3.64 -3.82 -0.38
C LEU A 197 -3.26 -2.55 0.36
N ALA A 198 -4.06 -2.14 1.35
CA ALA A 198 -3.81 -0.92 2.11
C ALA A 198 -3.92 -1.13 3.62
N THR A 199 -3.06 -0.43 4.35
CA THR A 199 -3.09 -0.28 5.82
C THR A 199 -2.92 1.19 6.21
N ASN A 200 -3.21 1.50 7.46
CA ASN A 200 -3.03 2.82 8.06
C ASN A 200 -2.92 2.68 9.58
N ASP A 201 -2.42 3.71 10.27
CA ASP A 201 -2.45 3.81 11.74
C ASP A 201 -1.93 2.56 12.46
N PHE A 202 -0.87 1.92 11.93
CA PHE A 202 -0.32 0.69 12.49
C PHE A 202 0.23 0.91 13.91
N GLU A 203 0.66 2.14 14.25
CA GLU A 203 1.12 2.59 15.58
C GLU A 203 2.22 1.69 16.21
N GLY A 204 2.82 0.75 15.46
CA GLY A 204 3.75 -0.26 15.98
C GLY A 204 3.13 -1.55 16.58
N TYR A 205 1.83 -1.82 16.41
CA TYR A 205 1.15 -2.98 17.02
C TYR A 205 1.48 -4.33 16.35
N ALA A 206 2.72 -4.80 16.51
CA ALA A 206 3.21 -6.01 15.84
C ALA A 206 2.56 -7.33 16.31
N ARG A 207 1.80 -7.31 17.40
CA ARG A 207 1.05 -8.43 17.97
C ARG A 207 -0.43 -8.06 18.19
N PRO A 208 -1.35 -9.04 18.26
CA PRO A 208 -2.74 -8.82 18.65
C PRO A 208 -2.84 -8.03 19.97
N SER A 209 -3.80 -7.12 20.06
CA SER A 209 -3.84 -6.11 21.11
C SER A 209 -5.25 -5.84 21.64
N TRP A 210 -5.33 -5.44 22.91
CA TRP A 210 -6.60 -5.10 23.56
C TRP A 210 -7.40 -4.06 22.73
N PRO A 211 -8.73 -4.23 22.54
CA PRO A 211 -9.58 -5.28 23.12
C PRO A 211 -9.70 -6.56 22.26
N LYS A 212 -9.00 -6.66 21.13
CA LYS A 212 -9.19 -7.73 20.12
C LYS A 212 -7.94 -8.59 19.96
N PHE A 213 -7.72 -9.50 20.92
CA PHE A 213 -6.58 -10.43 20.89
C PHE A 213 -6.72 -11.55 19.82
N ASP A 214 -7.87 -11.69 19.16
CA ASP A 214 -8.13 -12.60 18.04
C ASP A 214 -7.81 -12.00 16.65
N LEU A 215 -7.44 -10.70 16.60
CA LEU A 215 -7.15 -9.99 15.36
C LEU A 215 -5.71 -9.47 15.29
N GLY A 216 -5.17 -9.45 14.08
CA GLY A 216 -3.93 -8.77 13.74
C GLY A 216 -2.64 -9.51 14.10
N GLY A 217 -1.56 -8.74 14.11
CA GLY A 217 -0.20 -9.22 14.33
C GLY A 217 0.51 -9.62 13.03
N LEU A 218 1.75 -9.15 12.87
CA LEU A 218 2.43 -9.17 11.57
C LEU A 218 2.74 -10.58 11.05
N SER A 219 2.98 -11.55 11.94
CA SER A 219 3.21 -12.95 11.53
C SER A 219 2.01 -13.53 10.78
N TYR A 220 0.78 -13.16 11.13
CA TYR A 220 -0.40 -13.58 10.38
C TYR A 220 -0.61 -12.74 9.13
N PHE A 221 -0.44 -11.41 9.21
CA PHE A 221 -0.58 -10.53 8.05
C PHE A 221 0.38 -10.89 6.90
N MET A 222 1.61 -11.30 7.21
CA MET A 222 2.56 -11.83 6.23
C MET A 222 2.04 -13.09 5.50
N SER A 223 1.25 -13.95 6.17
CA SER A 223 0.61 -15.11 5.53
C SER A 223 -0.53 -14.71 4.60
N TYR A 224 -1.32 -13.69 4.95
CA TYR A 224 -2.33 -13.09 4.05
C TYR A 224 -1.66 -12.49 2.81
N ILE A 225 -0.60 -11.69 2.97
CA ILE A 225 0.14 -11.08 1.86
C ILE A 225 0.71 -12.17 0.92
N LYS A 226 1.37 -13.20 1.48
CA LYS A 226 1.91 -14.32 0.69
C LYS A 226 0.81 -15.10 -0.05
N ALA A 227 -0.36 -15.30 0.56
CA ALA A 227 -1.50 -15.95 -0.09
C ALA A 227 -2.10 -15.12 -1.23
N ILE A 228 -2.27 -13.81 -1.04
CA ILE A 228 -2.82 -12.91 -2.07
C ILE A 228 -1.84 -12.77 -3.24
N ARG A 229 -0.54 -12.55 -2.98
CA ARG A 229 0.49 -12.48 -4.02
C ARG A 229 0.52 -13.73 -4.90
N GLU A 230 0.37 -14.92 -4.33
CA GLU A 230 0.25 -16.15 -5.12
C GLU A 230 -1.07 -16.24 -5.90
N ALA A 231 -2.20 -15.98 -5.25
CA ALA A 231 -3.53 -16.07 -5.86
C ALA A 231 -3.68 -15.15 -7.09
N VAL A 232 -3.14 -13.92 -7.02
CA VAL A 232 -3.12 -12.98 -8.15
C VAL A 232 -1.74 -12.88 -8.81
N ARG A 233 -0.93 -13.94 -8.80
CA ARG A 233 0.42 -14.06 -9.42
C ARG A 233 1.17 -12.73 -9.51
N ASP A 234 1.59 -12.23 -8.35
CA ASP A 234 2.36 -11.01 -8.09
C ASP A 234 1.77 -9.71 -8.67
N GLY A 235 0.47 -9.70 -8.97
CA GLY A 235 -0.31 -8.52 -9.36
C GLY A 235 -0.74 -7.65 -8.18
N VAL A 236 0.13 -7.43 -7.19
CA VAL A 236 -0.18 -6.77 -5.91
C VAL A 236 0.67 -5.52 -5.71
N LEU A 237 0.05 -4.43 -5.28
CA LEU A 237 0.73 -3.31 -4.59
C LEU A 237 0.30 -3.29 -3.12
N LEU A 238 1.25 -3.11 -2.20
CA LEU A 238 1.02 -3.02 -0.74
C LEU A 238 1.42 -1.63 -0.24
N LEU A 239 0.43 -0.86 0.22
CA LEU A 239 0.54 0.57 0.53
C LEU A 239 0.15 0.88 1.98
N ASP A 240 0.74 1.92 2.59
CA ASP A 240 0.36 2.39 3.94
C ASP A 240 0.05 3.89 3.98
N ALA A 241 -1.03 4.31 4.64
CA ALA A 241 -1.47 5.70 4.72
C ALA A 241 -0.86 6.49 5.91
N GLY A 242 0.16 5.98 6.60
CA GLY A 242 0.93 6.71 7.63
C GLY A 242 0.50 6.40 9.06
N ASP A 243 1.25 6.95 10.04
CA ASP A 243 1.29 6.51 11.44
C ASP A 243 1.64 5.00 11.53
N THR A 244 2.66 4.62 10.77
CA THR A 244 3.26 3.28 10.83
C THR A 244 3.97 3.09 12.17
N ILE A 245 4.69 4.13 12.59
CA ILE A 245 5.36 4.22 13.88
C ILE A 245 4.37 4.81 14.90
N GLY A 246 4.41 4.33 16.14
CA GLY A 246 3.67 4.93 17.25
C GLY A 246 4.33 4.66 18.59
N ALA A 247 4.13 5.53 19.58
CA ALA A 247 4.84 5.43 20.85
C ALA A 247 4.38 4.26 21.72
N ALA A 248 3.07 3.98 21.78
CA ALA A 248 2.48 3.11 22.80
C ALA A 248 2.98 1.66 22.82
N PRO A 249 3.10 0.95 21.68
CA PRO A 249 3.69 -0.38 21.67
C PRO A 249 5.21 -0.29 21.82
N LEU A 250 5.76 -0.90 22.88
CA LEU A 250 7.21 -1.02 23.09
C LEU A 250 7.96 -1.61 21.89
N PHE A 251 7.30 -2.43 21.05
CA PHE A 251 7.85 -2.89 19.78
C PHE A 251 8.31 -1.73 18.89
N SER A 252 7.60 -0.60 18.86
CA SER A 252 8.01 0.62 18.17
C SER A 252 8.78 1.55 19.09
N GLY A 253 8.20 1.90 20.24
CA GLY A 253 8.67 3.01 21.07
C GLY A 253 10.01 2.81 21.76
N MET A 254 10.37 1.56 22.10
CA MET A 254 11.69 1.25 22.69
C MET A 254 12.84 1.33 21.67
N PHE A 255 12.53 1.31 20.37
CA PHE A 255 13.51 1.28 19.28
C PHE A 255 13.36 2.46 18.32
N ASN A 256 12.68 3.52 18.77
CA ASN A 256 12.38 4.75 18.04
C ASN A 256 11.86 4.46 16.61
N GLY A 257 10.98 3.47 16.45
CA GLY A 257 10.41 3.03 15.18
C GLY A 257 11.29 2.19 14.25
N SER A 258 12.57 1.97 14.55
CA SER A 258 13.48 1.24 13.65
C SER A 258 13.08 -0.22 13.38
N SER A 259 12.45 -0.85 14.36
CA SER A 259 11.79 -2.16 14.31
C SER A 259 10.60 -2.24 13.36
N VAL A 260 9.79 -1.18 13.29
CA VAL A 260 8.66 -1.08 12.36
C VAL A 260 9.17 -1.04 10.92
N ILE A 261 10.20 -0.24 10.65
CA ILE A 261 10.84 -0.19 9.32
C ILE A 261 11.45 -1.54 8.95
N GLU A 262 12.10 -2.26 9.88
CA GLU A 262 12.60 -3.62 9.60
C GLU A 262 11.47 -4.62 9.28
N ALA A 263 10.32 -4.52 9.96
CA ALA A 263 9.16 -5.37 9.69
C ALA A 263 8.45 -5.01 8.37
N TYR A 264 8.27 -3.72 8.06
CA TYR A 264 7.71 -3.26 6.78
C TYR A 264 8.61 -3.64 5.60
N ASN A 265 9.93 -3.58 5.78
CA ASN A 265 10.93 -4.10 4.83
C ASN A 265 10.87 -5.61 4.62
N LEU A 266 10.30 -6.37 5.55
CA LEU A 266 10.13 -7.83 5.45
C LEU A 266 8.76 -8.21 4.85
N LEU A 267 7.70 -7.47 5.18
CA LEU A 267 6.38 -7.57 4.53
C LEU A 267 6.45 -7.20 3.04
N GLY A 268 7.40 -6.31 2.69
CA GLY A 268 7.59 -5.82 1.33
C GLY A 268 6.45 -4.89 0.93
N TYR A 269 6.30 -3.78 1.66
CA TYR A 269 5.52 -2.63 1.18
C TYR A 269 6.16 -2.06 -0.09
N ASP A 270 5.34 -1.36 -0.89
CA ASP A 270 5.77 -0.64 -2.09
C ASP A 270 5.89 0.87 -1.80
N ALA A 271 4.92 1.45 -1.07
CA ALA A 271 4.99 2.84 -0.59
C ALA A 271 4.26 3.07 0.75
N MET A 272 4.65 4.13 1.47
CA MET A 272 3.86 4.73 2.56
C MET A 272 3.68 6.25 2.37
N ALA A 273 2.59 6.80 2.91
CA ALA A 273 2.51 8.22 3.23
C ALA A 273 3.23 8.52 4.55
N VAL A 274 3.66 9.77 4.75
CA VAL A 274 4.17 10.23 6.05
C VAL A 274 2.98 10.71 6.90
N GLY A 275 2.76 10.10 8.07
CA GLY A 275 1.78 10.54 9.07
C GLY A 275 2.35 11.55 10.05
N ASN A 276 1.72 11.67 11.22
CA ASN A 276 2.17 12.53 12.32
C ASN A 276 3.10 11.79 13.30
N HIS A 277 2.82 10.54 13.67
CA HIS A 277 3.62 9.80 14.66
C HIS A 277 5.00 9.37 14.13
N GLU A 278 5.24 9.46 12.82
CA GLU A 278 6.59 9.41 12.24
C GLU A 278 7.54 10.48 12.84
N TYR A 279 7.02 11.63 13.33
CA TYR A 279 7.83 12.70 13.93
C TYR A 279 8.05 12.58 15.46
N ASP A 280 7.48 11.58 16.15
CA ASP A 280 7.45 11.49 17.62
C ASP A 280 8.86 11.50 18.29
N TRP A 281 9.90 10.96 17.62
CA TRP A 281 11.30 10.97 18.09
C TRP A 281 12.17 12.05 17.41
N GLY A 282 11.53 13.02 16.76
CA GLY A 282 12.18 14.12 16.07
C GLY A 282 12.50 13.86 14.59
N LEU A 283 12.49 14.94 13.82
CA LEU A 283 12.71 14.95 12.37
C LEU A 283 14.03 14.28 11.94
N GLU A 284 15.10 14.42 12.72
CA GLU A 284 16.38 13.75 12.42
C GLU A 284 16.28 12.22 12.55
N ASN A 285 15.56 11.71 13.56
CA ASN A 285 15.32 10.27 13.67
C ASN A 285 14.53 9.78 12.46
N TRP A 286 13.44 10.47 12.11
CA TRP A 286 12.60 10.12 10.96
C TRP A 286 13.38 10.11 9.64
N LEU A 287 14.12 11.17 9.32
CA LEU A 287 14.94 11.24 8.11
C LEU A 287 16.06 10.19 8.08
N ASN A 288 16.48 9.66 9.24
CA ASN A 288 17.43 8.55 9.35
C ASN A 288 16.76 7.15 9.33
N LEU A 289 15.46 7.05 9.60
CA LEU A 289 14.65 5.85 9.38
C LEU A 289 14.27 5.69 7.91
N MET A 290 13.86 6.78 7.24
CA MET A 290 13.52 6.79 5.82
C MET A 290 14.65 6.23 4.95
N LYS A 291 15.92 6.52 5.29
CA LYS A 291 17.12 5.96 4.62
C LYS A 291 17.29 4.44 4.75
N LYS A 292 16.49 3.78 5.60
CA LYS A 292 16.47 2.32 5.82
C LYS A 292 15.25 1.65 5.20
N ALA A 293 14.26 2.41 4.72
CA ALA A 293 13.11 1.86 4.02
C ALA A 293 13.52 1.28 2.66
N LYS A 294 12.90 0.18 2.26
CA LYS A 294 13.01 -0.44 0.93
C LYS A 294 11.84 -0.09 0.02
N PHE A 295 11.02 0.86 0.45
CA PHE A 295 9.75 1.29 -0.13
C PHE A 295 9.73 2.82 -0.25
N GLU A 296 8.88 3.34 -1.14
CA GLU A 296 8.78 4.79 -1.35
C GLU A 296 8.11 5.49 -0.16
N VAL A 297 8.67 6.61 0.29
CA VAL A 297 8.11 7.43 1.38
C VAL A 297 7.62 8.74 0.79
N LEU A 298 6.30 8.97 0.84
CA LEU A 298 5.61 9.98 0.06
C LEU A 298 4.94 11.06 0.91
N SER A 299 5.20 12.33 0.60
CA SER A 299 4.36 13.45 1.04
C SER A 299 4.60 14.67 0.14
N ALA A 300 3.55 15.12 -0.55
CA ALA A 300 3.61 16.18 -1.54
C ALA A 300 3.47 17.60 -0.95
N ASN A 301 2.95 17.70 0.29
CA ASN A 301 2.53 18.94 0.94
C ASN A 301 3.40 19.36 2.14
N THR A 302 4.45 18.60 2.48
CA THR A 302 5.44 19.00 3.49
C THR A 302 6.68 19.65 2.86
N TYR A 303 6.98 20.86 3.30
CA TYR A 303 8.06 21.72 2.81
C TYR A 303 8.98 22.17 3.94
N TRP A 304 10.23 22.50 3.62
CA TRP A 304 11.12 23.26 4.51
C TRP A 304 10.69 24.72 4.58
N VAL A 305 10.63 25.30 5.78
CA VAL A 305 10.27 26.72 5.99
C VAL A 305 11.31 27.67 5.40
N GLU A 306 12.60 27.32 5.48
CA GLU A 306 13.72 28.16 5.03
C GLU A 306 13.83 28.24 3.50
N THR A 307 13.80 27.10 2.81
CA THR A 307 14.03 27.05 1.34
C THR A 307 12.74 27.05 0.52
N GLY A 308 11.60 26.66 1.10
CA GLY A 308 10.36 26.40 0.37
C GLY A 308 10.40 25.13 -0.51
N GLU A 309 11.46 24.32 -0.41
CA GLU A 309 11.58 23.03 -1.10
C GLU A 309 10.81 21.94 -0.36
N ARG A 310 10.51 20.82 -1.05
CA ARG A 310 9.85 19.66 -0.43
C ARG A 310 10.83 18.87 0.42
N VAL A 311 10.34 18.34 1.55
CA VAL A 311 11.11 17.44 2.43
C VAL A 311 11.20 16.03 1.83
N TYR A 312 10.12 15.59 1.17
CA TYR A 312 9.94 14.22 0.71
C TYR A 312 9.66 14.14 -0.79
N ARG A 313 9.68 12.91 -1.32
CA ARG A 313 9.16 12.63 -2.65
C ARG A 313 7.64 12.90 -2.64
N PRO A 314 7.09 13.69 -3.60
CA PRO A 314 5.66 13.99 -3.60
C PRO A 314 4.81 12.84 -4.10
N ALA A 315 5.30 12.12 -5.11
CA ALA A 315 4.56 11.13 -5.85
C ALA A 315 5.48 10.12 -6.54
N THR A 316 4.92 8.98 -6.97
CA THR A 316 5.62 7.96 -7.76
C THR A 316 4.67 7.30 -8.77
N ILE A 317 5.23 6.55 -9.72
CA ILE A 317 4.49 5.61 -10.58
C ILE A 317 5.06 4.22 -10.34
N MET A 318 4.19 3.26 -10.06
CA MET A 318 4.53 1.84 -9.92
C MET A 318 3.86 1.06 -11.04
N SER A 319 4.61 0.17 -11.68
CA SER A 319 4.09 -0.71 -12.75
C SER A 319 3.79 -2.08 -12.15
N VAL A 320 2.51 -2.43 -12.05
CA VAL A 320 2.04 -3.75 -11.61
C VAL A 320 1.40 -4.44 -12.81
N ARG A 321 2.04 -5.53 -13.28
CA ARG A 321 1.66 -6.27 -14.50
C ARG A 321 1.56 -5.43 -15.79
N GLY A 322 2.13 -4.22 -15.80
CA GLY A 322 2.02 -3.26 -16.91
C GLY A 322 1.00 -2.14 -16.68
N VAL A 323 0.13 -2.25 -15.68
CA VAL A 323 -0.70 -1.12 -15.22
C VAL A 323 0.18 -0.16 -14.42
N LYS A 324 0.21 1.11 -14.84
CA LYS A 324 0.93 2.19 -14.17
C LYS A 324 0.02 2.88 -13.14
N VAL A 325 0.23 2.55 -11.88
CA VAL A 325 -0.45 3.19 -10.75
C VAL A 325 0.37 4.40 -10.28
N GLY A 326 -0.14 5.60 -10.52
CA GLY A 326 0.39 6.84 -9.97
C GLY A 326 -0.10 7.05 -8.54
N ILE A 327 0.82 7.29 -7.60
CA ILE A 327 0.53 7.42 -6.16
C ILE A 327 1.02 8.79 -5.68
N ILE A 328 0.17 9.54 -4.97
CA ILE A 328 0.48 10.85 -4.38
C ILE A 328 0.36 10.76 -2.86
N GLY A 329 1.40 11.15 -2.13
CA GLY A 329 1.38 11.19 -0.66
C GLY A 329 0.88 12.51 -0.10
N LEU A 330 0.16 12.53 1.03
CA LEU A 330 -0.06 13.74 1.85
C LEU A 330 0.00 13.44 3.36
N THR A 331 0.47 14.44 4.13
CA THR A 331 0.51 14.46 5.60
C THR A 331 -0.46 15.52 6.14
N THR A 332 -1.29 15.26 7.15
CA THR A 332 -2.25 16.28 7.65
C THR A 332 -1.56 17.59 8.07
N PRO A 333 -2.10 18.77 7.74
CA PRO A 333 -1.64 20.04 8.28
C PRO A 333 -1.87 20.20 9.79
N GLU A 334 -2.60 19.29 10.45
CA GLU A 334 -2.68 19.27 11.92
C GLU A 334 -1.35 18.84 12.57
N THR A 335 -0.44 18.19 11.84
CA THR A 335 0.83 17.63 12.35
C THR A 335 1.60 18.53 13.35
N PRO A 336 1.77 19.85 13.12
CA PRO A 336 2.44 20.75 14.07
C PRO A 336 1.73 20.96 15.42
N PHE A 337 0.49 20.51 15.58
CA PHE A 337 -0.33 20.61 16.81
C PHE A 337 -0.58 19.25 17.48
N ILE A 338 -0.39 18.15 16.76
CA ILE A 338 -0.59 16.76 17.25
C ILE A 338 0.72 15.97 17.40
N THR A 339 1.86 16.61 17.10
CA THR A 339 3.22 16.14 17.42
C THR A 339 3.91 17.20 18.29
N VAL A 340 5.08 16.90 18.88
CA VAL A 340 5.84 17.91 19.64
C VAL A 340 6.27 19.03 18.69
N PRO A 341 5.76 20.28 18.82
CA PRO A 341 5.93 21.33 17.80
C PRO A 341 7.40 21.69 17.50
N LYS A 342 8.31 21.46 18.46
CA LYS A 342 9.77 21.59 18.28
C LYS A 342 10.32 20.72 17.13
N TYR A 343 9.72 19.57 16.86
CA TYR A 343 10.16 18.63 15.82
C TYR A 343 9.64 19.00 14.43
N THR A 344 8.61 19.84 14.34
CA THR A 344 7.98 20.31 13.09
C THR A 344 8.22 21.79 12.81
N LYS A 345 8.87 22.54 13.71
CA LYS A 345 9.08 24.01 13.62
C LYS A 345 9.74 24.48 12.31
N ASP A 346 10.58 23.64 11.72
CA ASP A 346 11.32 23.93 10.48
C ASP A 346 10.54 23.50 9.22
N LEU A 347 9.33 22.95 9.41
CA LEU A 347 8.47 22.38 8.38
C LEU A 347 7.17 23.16 8.22
N LYS A 348 6.67 23.21 6.99
CA LYS A 348 5.37 23.76 6.61
C LYS A 348 4.55 22.68 5.93
N PHE A 349 3.30 22.54 6.37
CA PHE A 349 2.32 21.63 5.79
C PHE A 349 1.23 22.46 5.09
N THR A 350 1.00 22.23 3.79
CA THR A 350 -0.12 22.84 3.03
C THR A 350 -1.32 21.89 2.98
N ASP A 351 -2.52 22.37 2.62
CA ASP A 351 -3.74 21.54 2.62
C ASP A 351 -3.85 20.55 1.45
N GLY A 352 -2.79 20.39 0.65
CA GLY A 352 -2.67 19.37 -0.39
C GLY A 352 -3.48 19.62 -1.65
N ILE A 353 -4.35 20.63 -1.69
CA ILE A 353 -5.27 20.87 -2.81
C ILE A 353 -4.51 21.25 -4.07
N TRP A 354 -3.50 22.12 -3.98
CA TRP A 354 -2.67 22.47 -5.13
C TRP A 354 -1.80 21.28 -5.57
N GLU A 355 -1.23 20.59 -4.58
CA GLU A 355 -0.31 19.48 -4.74
C GLU A 355 -0.94 18.31 -5.49
N VAL A 356 -2.11 17.83 -5.04
CA VAL A 356 -2.82 16.73 -5.70
C VAL A 356 -3.18 17.08 -7.13
N ASN A 357 -3.72 18.29 -7.37
CA ASN A 357 -4.05 18.75 -8.71
C ASN A 357 -2.83 18.86 -9.64
N TYR A 358 -1.67 19.29 -9.11
CA TYR A 358 -0.43 19.37 -9.87
C TYR A 358 0.12 17.96 -10.20
N PHE A 359 0.24 17.09 -9.19
CA PHE A 359 0.85 15.77 -9.37
C PHE A 359 -0.08 14.79 -10.10
N ALA A 360 -1.39 14.81 -9.90
CA ALA A 360 -2.32 13.97 -10.66
C ALA A 360 -2.25 14.27 -12.16
N ARG A 361 -2.08 15.54 -12.56
CA ARG A 361 -1.81 15.91 -13.96
C ARG A 361 -0.47 15.37 -14.44
N LYS A 362 0.62 15.57 -13.68
CA LYS A 362 1.97 15.11 -14.06
C LYS A 362 2.08 13.59 -14.19
N LEU A 363 1.39 12.83 -13.35
CA LEU A 363 1.34 11.37 -13.41
C LEU A 363 0.59 10.90 -14.67
N LYS A 364 -0.53 11.55 -15.05
CA LYS A 364 -1.23 11.28 -16.32
C LYS A 364 -0.40 11.64 -17.54
N GLU A 365 0.32 12.76 -17.52
CA GLU A 365 1.28 13.14 -18.58
C GLU A 365 2.41 12.10 -18.75
N GLN A 366 2.76 11.37 -17.67
CA GLN A 366 3.69 10.23 -17.68
C GLN A 366 3.01 8.87 -18.03
N GLY A 367 1.70 8.91 -18.30
CA GLY A 367 0.88 7.78 -18.70
C GLY A 367 0.48 6.86 -17.55
N ALA A 368 0.19 7.37 -16.35
CA ALA A 368 -0.43 6.58 -15.28
C ALA A 368 -1.91 6.28 -15.60
N ASP A 369 -2.27 4.99 -15.65
CA ASP A 369 -3.64 4.51 -15.91
C ASP A 369 -4.56 4.76 -14.71
N ILE A 370 -4.00 4.79 -13.50
CA ILE A 370 -4.73 4.98 -12.23
C ILE A 370 -4.01 6.05 -11.40
N ILE A 371 -4.79 6.84 -10.67
CA ILE A 371 -4.30 7.82 -9.69
C ILE A 371 -4.87 7.46 -8.31
N VAL A 372 -3.98 7.18 -7.36
CA VAL A 372 -4.25 6.87 -5.95
C VAL A 372 -3.74 8.01 -5.08
N LEU A 373 -4.55 8.48 -4.14
CA LEU A 373 -4.08 9.30 -3.03
C LEU A 373 -3.82 8.38 -1.83
N LEU A 374 -2.61 8.47 -1.28
CA LEU A 374 -2.19 7.76 -0.07
C LEU A 374 -1.97 8.85 0.99
N ILE A 375 -2.91 9.03 1.91
CA ILE A 375 -3.03 10.27 2.68
C ILE A 375 -3.28 10.05 4.17
N HIS A 376 -2.67 10.88 5.00
CA HIS A 376 -2.84 10.83 6.44
C HIS A 376 -3.71 11.99 6.94
N TYR A 377 -5.00 11.98 6.60
CA TYR A 377 -5.96 13.09 6.82
C TYR A 377 -7.18 12.60 7.65
N GLY A 378 -7.76 13.42 8.51
CA GLY A 378 -8.96 13.06 9.28
C GLY A 378 -10.20 12.83 8.39
N ASP A 379 -10.88 11.68 8.55
CA ASP A 379 -12.03 11.33 7.70
C ASP A 379 -13.22 12.28 7.90
N VAL A 380 -13.95 12.50 6.81
CA VAL A 380 -15.03 13.47 6.59
C VAL A 380 -14.55 14.90 6.34
N PRO A 381 -14.31 15.83 7.30
CA PRO A 381 -14.22 17.25 6.95
C PRO A 381 -12.98 17.58 6.11
N GLU A 382 -11.82 17.04 6.52
CA GLU A 382 -10.54 17.30 5.86
C GLU A 382 -10.46 16.59 4.50
N THR A 383 -10.75 15.28 4.46
CA THR A 383 -10.80 14.51 3.22
C THR A 383 -11.82 15.08 2.23
N ASN A 384 -13.05 15.39 2.66
CA ASN A 384 -14.06 15.92 1.73
C ASN A 384 -13.65 17.30 1.20
N LYS A 385 -13.08 18.19 2.03
CA LYS A 385 -12.57 19.50 1.56
C LYS A 385 -11.52 19.32 0.45
N LEU A 386 -10.61 18.36 0.59
CA LEU A 386 -9.63 18.02 -0.44
C LEU A 386 -10.32 17.52 -1.72
N LEU A 387 -11.21 16.51 -1.60
CA LEU A 387 -11.92 15.92 -2.74
C LEU A 387 -12.92 16.87 -3.41
N ASP A 388 -13.42 17.87 -2.69
CA ASP A 388 -14.30 18.91 -3.22
C ASP A 388 -13.60 19.88 -4.18
N ASN A 389 -12.28 20.02 -4.06
CA ASN A 389 -11.45 20.97 -4.82
C ASN A 389 -10.55 20.27 -5.87
N LEU A 390 -10.88 19.05 -6.26
CA LEU A 390 -10.19 18.35 -7.35
C LEU A 390 -10.66 18.83 -8.73
N THR A 391 -9.68 19.25 -9.53
CA THR A 391 -9.78 19.53 -10.98
C THR A 391 -9.27 18.36 -11.83
N GLU A 392 -8.59 17.39 -11.21
CA GLU A 392 -8.02 16.21 -11.86
C GLU A 392 -8.69 14.92 -11.37
N THR A 393 -8.93 13.97 -12.29
CA THR A 393 -9.31 12.58 -11.97
C THR A 393 -8.39 11.96 -10.92
N VAL A 394 -8.99 11.56 -9.81
CA VAL A 394 -8.46 10.65 -8.78
C VAL A 394 -9.40 9.46 -8.75
N HIS A 395 -8.86 8.25 -8.56
CA HIS A 395 -9.66 7.01 -8.63
C HIS A 395 -9.89 6.40 -7.24
N ILE A 396 -8.84 6.41 -6.41
CA ILE A 396 -8.81 5.76 -5.10
C ILE A 396 -8.17 6.71 -4.09
N VAL A 397 -8.71 6.71 -2.86
CA VAL A 397 -8.17 7.40 -1.68
C VAL A 397 -8.02 6.37 -0.57
N LEU A 398 -6.78 6.15 -0.15
CA LEU A 398 -6.40 5.30 0.98
C LEU A 398 -6.02 6.25 2.12
N ASN A 399 -6.75 6.21 3.24
CA ASN A 399 -6.68 7.24 4.27
C ASN A 399 -6.38 6.69 5.67
N GLY A 400 -5.53 7.40 6.42
CA GLY A 400 -5.25 7.14 7.84
C GLY A 400 -5.87 8.17 8.78
N HIS A 401 -5.22 8.38 9.92
CA HIS A 401 -5.54 9.37 10.93
C HIS A 401 -6.87 9.13 11.68
N ALA A 402 -7.43 10.17 12.31
CA ALA A 402 -8.70 10.11 13.02
C ALA A 402 -9.88 9.79 12.08
N GLY A 403 -10.85 9.00 12.56
CA GLY A 403 -12.12 8.74 11.88
C GLY A 403 -12.50 7.25 11.81
N PRO A 404 -13.75 6.95 11.41
CA PRO A 404 -14.27 5.59 11.35
C PRO A 404 -13.63 4.78 10.21
N HIS A 405 -13.35 3.51 10.48
CA HIS A 405 -12.98 2.55 9.43
C HIS A 405 -14.20 2.23 8.55
N ARG A 406 -14.04 2.29 7.23
CA ARG A 406 -15.09 2.05 6.23
C ARG A 406 -14.56 2.17 4.81
N ILE A 407 -15.33 1.61 3.89
CA ILE A 407 -15.28 1.94 2.45
C ILE A 407 -16.48 2.83 2.11
N ARG A 408 -16.26 3.91 1.35
CA ARG A 408 -17.31 4.80 0.82
C ARG A 408 -16.97 5.31 -0.57
N THR A 409 -17.96 5.52 -1.42
CA THR A 409 -17.77 6.24 -2.69
C THR A 409 -18.12 7.71 -2.51
N TYR A 410 -17.23 8.62 -2.90
CA TYR A 410 -17.45 10.06 -2.81
C TYR A 410 -17.10 10.72 -4.15
N LYS A 411 -18.08 11.41 -4.78
CA LYS A 411 -17.94 11.99 -6.14
C LYS A 411 -17.43 11.00 -7.22
N GLY A 412 -17.71 9.71 -7.05
CA GLY A 412 -17.23 8.62 -7.93
C GLY A 412 -15.86 8.04 -7.55
N ILE A 413 -15.16 8.65 -6.59
CA ILE A 413 -13.86 8.22 -6.07
C ILE A 413 -14.09 7.16 -4.98
N LEU A 414 -13.37 6.04 -5.05
CA LEU A 414 -13.36 5.03 -4.00
C LEU A 414 -12.51 5.54 -2.82
N CYS A 415 -13.12 5.69 -1.65
CA CYS A 415 -12.45 6.15 -0.43
C CYS A 415 -12.47 5.05 0.63
N GLU A 416 -11.35 4.83 1.29
CA GLU A 416 -11.12 3.71 2.20
C GLU A 416 -10.32 4.16 3.43
N LYS A 417 -10.63 3.55 4.58
CA LYS A 417 -9.87 3.64 5.84
C LYS A 417 -10.07 2.35 6.65
N THR A 418 -8.99 1.77 7.20
CA THR A 418 -9.04 0.60 8.09
C THR A 418 -9.12 1.00 9.58
N GLU A 419 -9.45 0.04 10.47
CA GLU A 419 -9.37 0.19 11.94
C GLU A 419 -7.94 0.51 12.41
N GLY A 420 -6.94 0.21 11.59
CA GLY A 420 -5.53 0.36 11.91
C GLY A 420 -5.03 -0.67 12.92
N LYS A 421 -3.91 -0.35 13.57
CA LYS A 421 -3.23 -1.18 14.58
C LYS A 421 -2.94 -2.62 14.11
N GLY A 422 -2.81 -2.78 12.78
CA GLY A 422 -2.60 -4.06 12.11
C GLY A 422 -3.71 -5.10 12.31
N ARG A 423 -4.96 -4.67 12.59
CA ARG A 423 -6.11 -5.56 12.87
C ARG A 423 -6.83 -6.05 11.63
N GLU A 424 -6.87 -5.22 10.61
CA GLU A 424 -7.41 -5.51 9.29
C GLU A 424 -6.57 -4.79 8.23
N PHE A 425 -6.76 -5.16 6.97
CA PHE A 425 -6.24 -4.44 5.81
C PHE A 425 -7.37 -4.27 4.80
N ALA A 426 -7.33 -3.23 3.97
CA ALA A 426 -8.21 -3.16 2.83
C ALA A 426 -7.64 -3.94 1.65
N ARG A 427 -8.52 -4.66 0.96
CA ARG A 427 -8.25 -5.27 -0.33
C ARG A 427 -9.11 -4.60 -1.39
N ILE A 428 -8.48 -4.13 -2.45
CA ILE A 428 -9.15 -3.53 -3.61
C ILE A 428 -8.77 -4.34 -4.86
N ASP A 429 -9.68 -5.22 -5.28
CA ASP A 429 -9.58 -5.96 -6.55
C ASP A 429 -10.00 -5.02 -7.71
N LEU A 430 -9.13 -4.84 -8.72
CA LEU A 430 -9.35 -3.93 -9.86
C LEU A 430 -9.16 -4.67 -11.17
N ARG A 431 -10.12 -4.59 -12.10
CA ARG A 431 -9.91 -4.93 -13.52
C ARG A 431 -9.78 -3.66 -14.34
N VAL A 432 -8.61 -3.44 -14.94
CA VAL A 432 -8.17 -2.18 -15.52
C VAL A 432 -7.94 -2.36 -17.01
N ASP A 433 -8.55 -1.54 -17.87
CA ASP A 433 -8.21 -1.49 -19.29
C ASP A 433 -7.27 -0.29 -19.56
N PRO A 434 -5.95 -0.52 -19.63
CA PRO A 434 -4.98 0.53 -19.89
C PRO A 434 -5.01 1.01 -21.35
N ARG A 435 -5.87 0.48 -22.24
CA ARG A 435 -6.08 1.05 -23.59
C ARG A 435 -7.13 2.16 -23.60
N ALA A 436 -7.99 2.17 -22.58
CA ALA A 436 -9.12 3.08 -22.46
C ALA A 436 -9.01 4.01 -21.25
N ASP A 437 -7.86 3.99 -20.56
CA ASP A 437 -7.53 4.67 -19.30
C ASP A 437 -8.67 4.52 -18.26
N LYS A 438 -9.16 3.29 -18.06
CA LYS A 438 -10.37 2.99 -17.27
C LYS A 438 -10.25 1.77 -16.35
N ILE A 439 -10.74 1.93 -15.12
CA ILE A 439 -11.14 0.82 -14.27
C ILE A 439 -12.49 0.29 -14.78
N LEU A 440 -12.51 -0.95 -15.30
CA LEU A 440 -13.73 -1.61 -15.78
C LEU A 440 -14.57 -2.18 -14.63
N LYS A 441 -13.91 -2.66 -13.59
CA LYS A 441 -14.52 -3.17 -12.35
C LYS A 441 -13.62 -2.85 -11.16
N SER A 442 -14.23 -2.47 -10.04
CA SER A 442 -13.59 -2.43 -8.74
C SER A 442 -14.45 -3.14 -7.71
N LYS A 443 -13.80 -3.87 -6.80
CA LYS A 443 -14.39 -4.40 -5.58
C LYS A 443 -13.44 -4.03 -4.44
N ALA A 444 -13.98 -3.52 -3.34
CA ALA A 444 -13.21 -3.24 -2.13
C ALA A 444 -13.84 -3.95 -0.94
N GLU A 445 -13.00 -4.47 -0.05
CA GLU A 445 -13.40 -5.09 1.22
C GLU A 445 -12.37 -4.77 2.32
N LEU A 446 -12.84 -4.58 3.55
CA LEU A 446 -11.99 -4.57 4.74
C LEU A 446 -11.86 -6.03 5.22
N VAL A 447 -10.63 -6.51 5.38
CA VAL A 447 -10.32 -7.91 5.69
C VAL A 447 -9.67 -8.00 7.08
N PRO A 448 -10.44 -8.41 8.12
CA PRO A 448 -9.88 -8.68 9.43
C PRO A 448 -8.80 -9.78 9.37
N ILE A 449 -7.63 -9.48 9.92
CA ILE A 449 -6.48 -10.39 9.98
C ILE A 449 -6.77 -11.39 11.11
N ARG A 450 -7.47 -12.48 10.78
CA ARG A 450 -7.85 -13.53 11.72
C ARG A 450 -6.80 -14.63 11.77
N HIS A 451 -6.70 -15.26 12.93
CA HIS A 451 -5.77 -16.36 13.17
C HIS A 451 -6.42 -17.69 12.79
N GLU A 452 -5.64 -18.59 12.18
CA GLU A 452 -6.03 -20.00 11.96
C GLU A 452 -7.32 -20.20 11.12
N VAL A 453 -7.69 -19.20 10.31
CA VAL A 453 -8.79 -19.26 9.33
C VAL A 453 -8.31 -19.69 7.94
N LEU A 454 -9.23 -20.14 7.10
CA LEU A 454 -8.97 -20.30 5.65
C LEU A 454 -9.18 -18.96 4.92
N TYR A 455 -8.17 -18.52 4.15
CA TYR A 455 -8.22 -17.38 3.25
C TYR A 455 -7.46 -17.71 1.96
N GLU A 456 -8.01 -17.36 0.78
CA GLU A 456 -7.50 -17.77 -0.55
C GLU A 456 -7.10 -19.27 -0.63
N GLY A 457 -7.94 -20.14 -0.04
CA GLY A 457 -7.72 -21.59 -0.01
C GLY A 457 -6.62 -22.07 0.95
N LYS A 458 -5.96 -21.18 1.69
CA LYS A 458 -4.83 -21.47 2.59
C LYS A 458 -5.16 -21.20 4.05
N LEU A 459 -4.56 -21.96 4.96
CA LEU A 459 -4.68 -21.73 6.41
C LEU A 459 -3.75 -20.58 6.83
N MET A 460 -4.31 -19.54 7.44
CA MET A 460 -3.57 -18.36 7.91
C MET A 460 -2.85 -18.68 9.22
N VAL A 461 -1.58 -19.08 9.10
CA VAL A 461 -0.68 -19.42 10.21
C VAL A 461 0.44 -18.37 10.34
N LYS A 462 1.12 -18.35 11.49
CA LYS A 462 2.23 -17.42 11.73
C LYS A 462 3.39 -17.69 10.76
N ASP A 463 3.73 -16.71 9.94
CA ASP A 463 4.90 -16.74 9.07
C ASP A 463 6.20 -16.86 9.91
N PRO A 464 7.10 -17.82 9.59
CA PRO A 464 8.26 -18.12 10.42
C PRO A 464 9.38 -17.06 10.32
N GLU A 465 9.45 -16.28 9.26
CA GLU A 465 10.47 -15.24 9.07
C GLU A 465 10.10 -14.01 9.89
N MET A 466 8.84 -13.58 9.80
CA MET A 466 8.28 -12.52 10.63
C MET A 466 8.26 -12.91 12.12
N GLU A 467 7.84 -14.15 12.44
CA GLU A 467 7.83 -14.63 13.83
C GLU A 467 9.23 -14.63 14.46
N LYS A 468 10.28 -14.91 13.68
CA LYS A 468 11.68 -14.81 14.11
C LYS A 468 12.11 -13.36 14.36
N LEU A 469 11.70 -12.44 13.49
CA LEU A 469 11.97 -11.00 13.66
C LEU A 469 11.32 -10.48 14.96
N LEU A 470 10.03 -10.77 15.17
CA LEU A 470 9.30 -10.30 16.35
C LEU A 470 9.92 -10.84 17.64
N ARG A 471 10.28 -12.13 17.71
CA ARG A 471 10.89 -12.75 18.89
C ARG A 471 12.23 -12.14 19.31
N ASN A 472 13.03 -11.67 18.35
CA ASN A 472 14.29 -10.98 18.64
C ASN A 472 14.06 -9.62 19.33
N TYR A 473 12.96 -8.93 19.00
CA TYR A 473 12.55 -7.70 19.65
C TYR A 473 11.83 -7.97 20.98
N GLU A 474 10.91 -8.93 21.04
CA GLU A 474 10.19 -9.33 22.25
C GLU A 474 11.12 -9.64 23.41
N LYS A 475 12.19 -10.42 23.19
CA LYS A 475 13.18 -10.70 24.25
C LYS A 475 13.82 -9.42 24.83
N ARG A 476 14.18 -8.47 23.96
CA ARG A 476 14.82 -7.20 24.37
C ARG A 476 13.85 -6.29 25.12
N ILE A 477 12.56 -6.37 24.77
CA ILE A 477 11.47 -5.67 25.48
C ILE A 477 11.30 -6.30 26.87
N GLU A 478 11.18 -7.63 26.95
CA GLU A 478 10.96 -8.39 28.18
C GLU A 478 12.04 -8.13 29.25
N GLU A 479 13.31 -7.98 28.86
CA GLU A 479 14.45 -7.60 29.73
C GLU A 479 14.26 -6.24 30.45
N VAL A 480 13.31 -5.41 30.01
CA VAL A 480 12.97 -4.10 30.59
C VAL A 480 11.52 -4.05 31.10
N SER A 481 10.56 -4.51 30.31
CA SER A 481 9.14 -4.36 30.56
C SER A 481 8.61 -5.21 31.72
N SER A 482 9.20 -6.38 31.97
CA SER A 482 8.77 -7.34 33.00
C SER A 482 9.03 -6.90 34.45
N LYS A 483 9.74 -5.79 34.65
CA LYS A 483 10.12 -5.28 35.97
C LYS A 483 8.89 -4.72 36.69
N VAL A 484 8.45 -5.39 37.75
CA VAL A 484 7.43 -4.88 38.67
C VAL A 484 7.94 -3.58 39.32
N VAL A 485 7.09 -2.56 39.32
CA VAL A 485 7.38 -1.22 39.90
C VAL A 485 6.45 -0.88 41.07
N GLY A 486 5.36 -1.62 41.26
CA GLY A 486 4.40 -1.46 42.36
C GLY A 486 3.22 -2.42 42.20
N GLU A 487 2.10 -2.11 42.84
CA GLU A 487 0.83 -2.83 42.73
C GLU A 487 -0.32 -1.82 42.61
N ALA A 488 -1.34 -2.13 41.81
CA ALA A 488 -2.59 -1.37 41.72
C ALA A 488 -3.71 -2.14 42.43
N ALA A 489 -4.41 -1.50 43.36
CA ALA A 489 -5.46 -2.13 44.17
C ALA A 489 -6.75 -2.43 43.37
N GLU A 490 -6.94 -1.76 42.22
CA GLU A 490 -8.09 -1.85 41.33
C GLU A 490 -7.72 -1.29 39.95
N ASP A 491 -8.55 -1.53 38.93
CA ASP A 491 -8.27 -1.04 37.57
C ASP A 491 -8.26 0.50 37.51
N ILE A 492 -7.17 1.04 36.93
CA ILE A 492 -6.88 2.46 36.80
C ILE A 492 -7.12 2.87 35.34
N THR A 493 -8.30 3.43 35.08
CA THR A 493 -8.80 3.70 33.73
C THR A 493 -8.69 5.16 33.31
N ARG A 494 -8.63 5.38 32.00
CA ARG A 494 -8.67 6.70 31.34
C ARG A 494 -10.01 6.99 30.66
N ASP A 495 -10.34 8.27 30.52
CA ASP A 495 -11.41 8.78 29.66
C ASP A 495 -10.85 9.95 28.86
N TYR A 496 -11.21 10.05 27.58
CA TYR A 496 -10.73 11.14 26.71
C TYR A 496 -11.61 12.40 26.82
N TRP A 497 -12.83 12.25 27.32
CA TRP A 497 -13.88 13.29 27.40
C TRP A 497 -14.45 13.45 28.81
N SER A 498 -13.64 13.20 29.85
CA SER A 498 -13.94 13.39 31.28
C SER A 498 -12.63 13.38 32.08
N LEU A 499 -12.67 13.74 33.37
CA LEU A 499 -11.64 13.26 34.32
C LEU A 499 -11.68 11.73 34.42
N SER A 500 -10.54 11.16 34.79
CA SER A 500 -10.32 9.73 34.86
C SER A 500 -9.24 9.37 35.87
N LYS A 501 -9.34 8.20 36.51
CA LYS A 501 -8.41 7.73 37.56
C LYS A 501 -6.94 7.74 37.12
N LEU A 502 -6.66 7.47 35.85
CA LEU A 502 -5.30 7.51 35.32
C LEU A 502 -4.80 8.95 35.14
N GLY A 503 -5.68 9.87 34.72
CA GLY A 503 -5.31 11.27 34.53
C GLY A 503 -4.99 11.96 35.85
N ASP A 504 -5.95 11.88 36.77
CA ASP A 504 -5.89 12.16 38.21
C ASP A 504 -4.56 11.72 38.84
N LEU A 505 -4.32 10.41 38.90
CA LEU A 505 -3.08 9.81 39.41
C LEU A 505 -1.81 10.35 38.73
N VAL A 506 -1.85 10.64 37.43
CA VAL A 506 -0.69 11.18 36.69
C VAL A 506 -0.43 12.63 37.08
N THR A 507 -1.45 13.46 37.23
CA THR A 507 -1.27 14.85 37.67
C THR A 507 -0.84 14.92 39.14
N ASP A 508 -1.45 14.14 40.04
CA ASP A 508 -1.06 14.09 41.46
C ASP A 508 0.36 13.57 41.69
N SER A 509 0.71 12.44 41.04
CA SER A 509 2.09 11.93 41.11
C SER A 509 3.08 12.95 40.55
N THR A 510 2.70 13.77 39.56
CA THR A 510 3.53 14.89 39.08
C THR A 510 3.74 15.96 40.15
N VAL A 511 2.68 16.44 40.81
CA VAL A 511 2.78 17.46 41.88
C VAL A 511 3.69 16.95 43.01
N LEU A 512 3.43 15.74 43.49
CA LEU A 512 4.20 15.12 44.58
C LEU A 512 5.66 14.89 44.19
N TYR A 513 5.94 14.39 42.98
CA TYR A 513 7.31 14.18 42.52
C TYR A 513 8.09 15.50 42.39
N PHE A 514 7.45 16.56 41.89
CA PHE A 514 8.10 17.88 41.82
C PHE A 514 8.39 18.44 43.22
N ARG A 515 7.44 18.33 44.15
CA ARG A 515 7.58 18.76 45.55
C ARG A 515 8.65 17.97 46.31
N GLU A 516 8.60 16.63 46.26
CA GLU A 516 9.43 15.75 47.11
C GLU A 516 10.78 15.36 46.49
N VAL A 517 10.85 15.16 45.17
CA VAL A 517 12.05 14.63 44.49
C VAL A 517 12.86 15.74 43.80
N ILE A 518 12.17 16.70 43.18
CA ILE A 518 12.82 17.84 42.50
C ILE A 518 13.03 19.03 43.45
N GLY A 519 12.26 19.13 44.54
CA GLY A 519 12.34 20.22 45.51
C GLY A 519 11.73 21.53 45.00
N VAL A 520 10.77 21.45 44.07
CA VAL A 520 10.03 22.58 43.50
C VAL A 520 8.56 22.42 43.84
N ASP A 521 8.08 23.28 44.73
CA ASP A 521 6.68 23.31 45.13
C ASP A 521 5.84 23.90 43.99
N VAL A 522 5.10 23.04 43.29
CA VAL A 522 4.20 23.42 42.18
C VAL A 522 2.76 23.41 42.69
N ASP A 523 1.97 24.42 42.30
CA ASP A 523 0.58 24.56 42.76
C ASP A 523 -0.32 23.50 42.10
N PHE A 524 -0.16 23.29 40.79
CA PHE A 524 -1.06 22.44 39.98
C PHE A 524 -0.28 21.67 38.92
N ALA A 525 -0.77 20.48 38.56
CA ALA A 525 -0.33 19.75 37.36
C ALA A 525 -1.45 19.67 36.31
N VAL A 526 -1.08 19.63 35.04
CA VAL A 526 -2.01 19.44 33.92
C VAL A 526 -1.50 18.44 32.88
N GLN A 527 -2.40 17.61 32.35
CA GLN A 527 -2.10 16.57 31.37
C GLN A 527 -3.20 16.46 30.31
N ASN A 528 -2.82 16.44 29.03
CA ASN A 528 -3.77 16.21 27.94
C ASN A 528 -4.17 14.71 27.86
N PRO A 529 -5.44 14.39 27.59
CA PRO A 529 -5.91 13.00 27.61
C PRO A 529 -5.33 12.18 26.45
N GLY A 530 -4.96 12.82 25.34
CA GLY A 530 -4.26 12.18 24.21
C GLY A 530 -2.90 11.57 24.59
N GLY A 531 -2.29 12.06 25.67
CA GLY A 531 -1.06 11.53 26.28
C GLY A 531 -1.23 10.21 27.04
N LEU A 532 -2.47 9.80 27.37
CA LEU A 532 -2.81 8.61 28.15
C LEU A 532 -3.27 7.47 27.22
N ARG A 533 -2.40 6.48 26.98
CA ARG A 533 -2.57 5.53 25.85
C ARG A 533 -3.12 4.15 26.23
N ALA A 534 -2.94 3.70 27.47
CA ALA A 534 -3.48 2.45 27.99
C ALA A 534 -3.98 2.63 29.43
N ASP A 535 -4.88 1.75 29.84
CA ASP A 535 -5.33 1.60 31.23
C ASP A 535 -4.36 0.68 32.00
N ILE A 536 -4.23 0.83 33.32
CA ILE A 536 -3.38 -0.04 34.15
C ILE A 536 -4.27 -1.02 34.92
N PRO A 537 -4.13 -2.35 34.71
CA PRO A 537 -4.94 -3.36 35.42
C PRO A 537 -4.63 -3.46 36.92
N ALA A 538 -5.59 -4.00 37.68
CA ALA A 538 -5.38 -4.38 39.08
C ALA A 538 -4.33 -5.51 39.22
N GLY A 539 -3.54 -5.45 40.31
CA GLY A 539 -2.48 -6.41 40.62
C GLY A 539 -1.06 -5.83 40.46
N PRO A 540 -0.02 -6.67 40.35
CA PRO A 540 1.37 -6.21 40.24
C PRO A 540 1.61 -5.42 38.94
N VAL A 541 1.96 -4.15 39.08
CA VAL A 541 2.16 -3.22 37.94
C VAL A 541 3.62 -3.25 37.51
N THR A 542 3.84 -3.36 36.21
CA THR A 542 5.16 -3.41 35.59
C THR A 542 5.56 -2.10 34.89
N PHE A 543 6.86 -1.92 34.65
CA PHE A 543 7.37 -0.86 33.77
C PHE A 543 6.72 -0.91 32.38
N GLY A 544 6.38 -2.11 31.88
CA GLY A 544 5.68 -2.28 30.61
C GLY A 544 4.30 -1.62 30.58
N GLU A 545 3.53 -1.72 31.67
CA GLU A 545 2.20 -1.12 31.80
C GLU A 545 2.27 0.40 32.02
N VAL A 546 3.19 0.87 32.87
CA VAL A 546 3.42 2.31 33.04
C VAL A 546 3.92 2.96 31.75
N TYR A 547 4.77 2.27 30.97
CA TYR A 547 5.14 2.74 29.63
C TYR A 547 3.95 2.71 28.67
N ALA A 548 3.12 1.66 28.66
CA ALA A 548 1.95 1.60 27.79
C ALA A 548 0.93 2.71 28.12
N ALA A 549 0.81 3.10 29.38
CA ALA A 549 0.03 4.25 29.83
C ALA A 549 0.66 5.58 29.37
N LEU A 550 1.97 5.76 29.59
CA LEU A 550 2.75 6.97 29.34
C LEU A 550 3.98 6.73 28.41
N PRO A 551 3.77 6.50 27.10
CA PRO A 551 4.82 6.02 26.20
C PRO A 551 5.66 7.10 25.52
N PHE A 552 5.13 8.32 25.37
CA PHE A 552 5.78 9.35 24.55
C PHE A 552 7.16 9.75 25.11
N PRO A 553 8.10 10.23 24.27
CA PRO A 553 9.40 10.76 24.72
C PRO A 553 9.28 12.17 25.36
N ASN A 554 8.15 12.44 26.03
CA ASN A 554 7.88 13.71 26.67
C ASN A 554 8.64 13.85 28.00
N TYR A 555 8.89 15.10 28.38
CA TYR A 555 9.46 15.58 29.64
C TYR A 555 8.59 16.71 30.19
N TYR A 556 8.79 17.10 31.45
CA TYR A 556 7.99 18.16 32.08
C TYR A 556 8.55 19.58 31.88
N VAL A 557 7.64 20.55 31.92
CA VAL A 557 7.91 21.98 31.89
C VAL A 557 7.10 22.62 33.03
N VAL A 558 7.73 23.45 33.85
CA VAL A 558 7.04 24.28 34.84
C VAL A 558 6.79 25.67 34.24
N CYS A 559 5.55 26.14 34.32
CA CYS A 559 5.05 27.36 33.72
C CYS A 559 4.59 28.36 34.80
N GLU A 560 5.04 29.61 34.75
CA GLU A 560 4.65 30.64 35.74
C GLU A 560 3.45 31.46 35.24
N MET A 561 2.25 31.16 35.74
CA MET A 561 0.98 31.65 35.21
C MET A 561 0.27 32.57 36.20
N THR A 562 -0.48 33.58 35.73
CA THR A 562 -1.48 34.25 36.58
C THR A 562 -2.74 33.40 36.70
N GLY A 563 -3.58 33.60 37.72
CA GLY A 563 -4.87 32.91 37.81
C GLY A 563 -5.78 33.13 36.59
N GLU A 564 -5.73 34.31 35.95
CA GLU A 564 -6.43 34.55 34.67
C GLU A 564 -5.88 33.66 33.55
N GLN A 565 -4.57 33.40 33.52
CA GLN A 565 -3.94 32.49 32.56
C GLN A 565 -4.24 31.02 32.89
N VAL A 566 -4.37 30.62 34.17
CA VAL A 566 -4.86 29.27 34.54
C VAL A 566 -6.29 29.06 34.04
N VAL A 567 -7.19 30.05 34.18
CA VAL A 567 -8.56 29.97 33.64
C VAL A 567 -8.57 29.87 32.10
N LYS A 568 -7.62 30.51 31.40
CA LYS A 568 -7.48 30.37 29.93
C LYS A 568 -6.94 29.00 29.53
N LEU A 569 -5.93 28.49 30.23
CA LEU A 569 -5.39 27.13 30.06
C LEU A 569 -6.48 26.05 30.19
N LEU A 570 -7.31 26.12 31.22
CA LEU A 570 -8.44 25.20 31.40
C LEU A 570 -9.46 25.31 30.26
N ASN A 571 -9.62 26.49 29.65
CA ASN A 571 -10.50 26.69 28.50
C ASN A 571 -9.91 26.17 27.18
N ASP A 572 -8.59 26.28 26.97
CA ASP A 572 -7.90 25.61 25.85
C ASP A 572 -8.06 24.09 25.97
N GLY A 573 -7.86 23.56 27.18
CA GLY A 573 -8.07 22.17 27.57
C GLY A 573 -9.52 21.65 27.52
N MET A 574 -10.48 22.47 27.06
CA MET A 574 -11.87 22.09 26.76
C MET A 574 -12.21 22.30 25.28
N GLY A 575 -11.26 22.03 24.39
CA GLY A 575 -11.40 22.17 22.94
C GLY A 575 -12.11 21.01 22.24
N ASP A 576 -11.52 20.60 21.11
CA ASP A 576 -11.85 19.41 20.33
C ASP A 576 -10.83 18.27 20.51
N LYS A 577 -9.79 18.49 21.34
CA LYS A 577 -8.72 17.53 21.68
C LYS A 577 -8.90 16.88 23.07
N GLY A 578 -10.17 16.65 23.45
CA GLY A 578 -10.55 15.97 24.69
C GLY A 578 -10.74 16.89 25.90
N PHE A 579 -10.61 16.30 27.08
CA PHE A 579 -10.81 16.88 28.41
C PHE A 579 -9.48 16.92 29.19
N ILE A 580 -8.99 18.12 29.56
CA ILE A 580 -7.77 18.28 30.37
C ILE A 580 -7.88 17.55 31.72
N GLN A 581 -6.86 16.73 32.05
CA GLN A 581 -6.70 16.16 33.39
C GLN A 581 -5.90 17.15 34.24
N VAL A 582 -6.27 17.32 35.51
CA VAL A 582 -5.71 18.33 36.42
C VAL A 582 -5.45 17.72 37.79
N SER A 583 -4.60 18.38 38.58
CA SER A 583 -4.51 18.17 40.03
C SER A 583 -4.74 19.50 40.75
N GLY A 584 -5.57 19.50 41.80
CA GLY A 584 -5.76 20.59 42.75
C GLY A 584 -6.77 21.68 42.36
N LEU A 585 -7.62 21.47 41.36
CA LEU A 585 -8.52 22.51 40.80
C LEU A 585 -9.98 22.05 40.59
N ASP A 586 -10.89 22.56 41.42
CA ASP A 586 -12.34 22.41 41.25
C ASP A 586 -12.86 23.42 40.21
N PHE A 587 -13.70 22.99 39.25
CA PHE A 587 -14.34 23.93 38.30
C PHE A 587 -15.65 23.42 37.66
N THR A 588 -16.40 24.36 37.05
CA THR A 588 -17.59 24.07 36.25
C THR A 588 -17.28 24.20 34.76
N VAL A 589 -17.51 23.14 33.99
CA VAL A 589 -17.39 23.13 32.51
C VAL A 589 -18.75 23.04 31.84
N ASN A 590 -19.02 23.95 30.90
CA ASN A 590 -20.24 23.96 30.09
C ASN A 590 -19.93 23.77 28.60
N TRP A 591 -20.22 22.57 28.07
CA TRP A 591 -20.01 22.22 26.67
C TRP A 591 -20.94 22.95 25.70
N THR A 592 -22.08 23.45 26.18
CA THR A 592 -23.00 24.30 25.38
C THR A 592 -22.48 25.72 25.18
N ALA A 593 -21.46 26.13 25.93
CA ALA A 593 -20.82 27.43 25.73
C ALA A 593 -19.79 27.39 24.58
N PRO A 594 -19.52 28.54 23.93
CA PRO A 594 -18.46 28.64 22.93
C PRO A 594 -17.09 28.22 23.47
N TYR A 595 -16.25 27.69 22.59
CA TYR A 595 -14.84 27.45 22.89
C TYR A 595 -14.15 28.72 23.44
N GLY A 596 -13.19 28.56 24.35
CA GLY A 596 -12.59 29.66 25.10
C GLY A 596 -13.48 30.24 26.22
N LYS A 597 -14.73 29.75 26.40
CA LYS A 597 -15.69 30.24 27.41
C LYS A 597 -16.49 29.11 28.08
N ARG A 598 -15.91 27.92 28.16
CA ARG A 598 -16.54 26.71 28.73
C ARG A 598 -16.29 26.56 30.22
N VAL A 599 -15.11 26.94 30.71
CA VAL A 599 -14.72 26.78 32.12
C VAL A 599 -15.04 28.03 32.94
N THR A 600 -15.66 27.83 34.11
CA THR A 600 -16.14 28.85 35.05
C THR A 600 -16.03 28.34 36.50
N ASN A 601 -16.16 29.23 37.51
CA ASN A 601 -16.08 28.87 38.94
C ASN A 601 -14.85 28.03 39.29
N VAL A 602 -13.66 28.48 38.87
CA VAL A 602 -12.38 27.82 39.18
C VAL A 602 -11.97 28.13 40.62
N ARG A 603 -11.66 27.10 41.40
CA ARG A 603 -11.32 27.16 42.83
C ARG A 603 -10.14 26.25 43.12
N ILE A 604 -9.35 26.60 44.12
CA ILE A 604 -8.26 25.76 44.63
C ILE A 604 -8.92 24.64 45.46
N HIS A 605 -8.62 23.37 45.15
CA HIS A 605 -9.30 22.23 45.77
C HIS A 605 -9.13 22.18 47.29
N GLU A 606 -7.87 22.23 47.78
CA GLU A 606 -7.53 22.10 49.21
C GLU A 606 -8.23 23.15 50.10
N THR A 607 -8.35 24.39 49.62
CA THR A 607 -8.89 25.51 50.41
C THR A 607 -10.36 25.79 50.12
N GLY A 608 -10.87 25.34 48.97
CA GLY A 608 -12.18 25.71 48.44
C GLY A 608 -12.30 27.18 48.04
N GLU A 609 -11.24 27.99 48.04
CA GLU A 609 -11.29 29.41 47.68
C GLU A 609 -11.22 29.64 46.16
N PRO A 610 -11.89 30.68 45.60
CA PRO A 610 -11.76 31.04 44.19
C PRO A 610 -10.32 31.38 43.82
N ILE A 611 -9.91 31.03 42.60
CA ILE A 611 -8.57 31.39 42.10
C ILE A 611 -8.43 32.92 41.97
N ASP A 612 -7.36 33.51 42.52
CA ASP A 612 -7.10 34.94 42.39
C ASP A 612 -6.55 35.20 40.97
N PRO A 613 -7.20 36.04 40.15
CA PRO A 613 -6.82 36.24 38.75
C PRO A 613 -5.45 36.90 38.57
N SER A 614 -4.94 37.58 39.61
CA SER A 614 -3.69 38.34 39.62
C SER A 614 -2.54 37.63 40.33
N ALA A 615 -2.84 36.70 41.25
CA ALA A 615 -1.84 35.85 41.89
C ALA A 615 -1.10 34.97 40.87
N LYS A 616 0.11 34.56 41.25
CA LYS A 616 1.00 33.71 40.45
C LYS A 616 0.98 32.27 40.96
N TYR A 617 0.95 31.34 40.02
CA TYR A 617 0.91 29.90 40.24
C TYR A 617 1.95 29.22 39.34
N LEU A 618 2.62 28.20 39.86
CA LEU A 618 3.50 27.30 39.12
C LEU A 618 2.71 26.09 38.65
N VAL A 619 2.40 26.05 37.35
CA VAL A 619 1.69 24.94 36.72
C VAL A 619 2.70 24.03 36.03
N VAL A 620 2.73 22.75 36.38
CA VAL A 620 3.56 21.76 35.68
C VAL A 620 2.78 21.03 34.58
N ALA A 621 3.36 20.99 33.39
CA ALA A 621 2.75 20.45 32.18
C ALA A 621 3.76 19.61 31.39
N ASN A 622 3.30 18.67 30.56
CA ASN A 622 4.19 17.99 29.62
C ASN A 622 4.64 18.94 28.49
N ASN A 623 5.83 18.71 27.93
CA ASN A 623 6.42 19.58 26.91
C ASN A 623 5.68 19.61 25.56
N PHE A 624 4.75 18.69 25.31
CA PHE A 624 3.95 18.68 24.09
C PHE A 624 2.89 19.80 24.18
N ILE A 625 2.07 19.82 25.25
CA ILE A 625 1.12 20.91 25.47
C ILE A 625 1.81 22.23 25.81
N ALA A 626 2.93 22.22 26.55
CA ALA A 626 3.66 23.45 26.86
C ALA A 626 4.17 24.18 25.59
N ALA A 627 4.43 23.45 24.51
CA ALA A 627 4.81 24.00 23.22
C ALA A 627 3.62 24.38 22.31
N GLY A 628 2.37 24.27 22.78
CA GLY A 628 1.15 24.56 22.02
C GLY A 628 0.47 23.32 21.40
N GLY A 629 0.95 22.11 21.70
CA GLY A 629 0.29 20.86 21.31
C GLY A 629 -1.14 20.77 21.84
N ASP A 630 -2.00 20.03 21.14
CA ASP A 630 -3.46 19.95 21.34
C ASP A 630 -4.17 21.33 21.40
N LYS A 631 -3.55 22.39 20.87
CA LYS A 631 -4.01 23.80 20.87
C LYS A 631 -3.96 24.49 22.24
N TYR A 632 -3.07 24.05 23.15
CA TYR A 632 -2.84 24.64 24.48
C TYR A 632 -2.04 25.96 24.39
N MET A 633 -2.56 26.92 23.62
CA MET A 633 -1.85 28.13 23.22
C MET A 633 -1.44 29.00 24.40
N THR A 634 -2.24 29.05 25.47
CA THR A 634 -1.93 29.85 26.68
C THR A 634 -0.57 29.48 27.30
N LEU A 635 -0.12 28.23 27.17
CA LEU A 635 1.20 27.81 27.69
C LEU A 635 2.36 28.43 26.90
N THR A 636 2.16 28.76 25.61
CA THR A 636 3.19 29.39 24.76
C THR A 636 3.43 30.87 25.09
N GLU A 637 2.55 31.49 25.87
CA GLU A 637 2.58 32.92 26.23
C GLU A 637 3.18 33.20 27.62
N VAL A 638 3.57 32.17 28.38
CA VAL A 638 4.07 32.27 29.76
C VAL A 638 5.55 31.88 29.91
N PRO A 639 6.25 32.35 30.97
CA PRO A 639 7.58 31.87 31.30
C PRO A 639 7.60 30.35 31.53
N GLN A 640 8.57 29.66 30.93
CA GLN A 640 8.72 28.20 30.99
C GLN A 640 10.11 27.77 31.49
N ILE A 641 10.16 26.73 32.32
CA ILE A 641 11.38 26.08 32.80
C ILE A 641 11.32 24.59 32.43
N PRO A 642 12.10 24.11 31.43
CA PRO A 642 12.06 22.73 30.96
C PRO A 642 12.96 21.79 31.78
N TYR A 643 12.39 20.67 32.24
CA TYR A 643 13.06 19.63 33.02
C TYR A 643 13.41 18.42 32.16
N TYR A 644 14.36 18.59 31.22
CA TYR A 644 14.78 17.56 30.25
C TYR A 644 15.23 16.22 30.88
N GLY A 645 15.59 16.21 32.16
CA GLY A 645 16.01 15.01 32.90
C GLY A 645 14.87 14.23 33.57
N VAL A 646 13.62 14.72 33.51
CA VAL A 646 12.43 14.04 34.05
C VAL A 646 11.53 13.66 32.88
N ALA A 647 11.53 12.39 32.49
CA ALA A 647 10.58 11.90 31.49
C ALA A 647 9.18 11.85 32.08
N TYR A 648 8.14 12.05 31.27
CA TYR A 648 6.79 12.29 31.79
C TYR A 648 6.11 11.09 32.47
N ARG A 649 6.77 9.92 32.47
CA ARG A 649 6.37 8.71 33.21
C ARG A 649 7.08 8.54 34.55
N ASP A 650 8.16 9.29 34.80
CA ASP A 650 9.03 9.10 35.96
C ASP A 650 8.32 9.42 37.29
N PRO A 651 7.41 10.43 37.39
CA PRO A 651 6.57 10.62 38.56
C PRO A 651 5.65 9.42 38.87
N LEU A 652 5.00 8.86 37.85
CA LEU A 652 4.12 7.70 38.02
C LEU A 652 4.91 6.45 38.43
N LEU A 653 6.08 6.22 37.81
CA LEU A 653 7.01 5.15 38.21
C LEU A 653 7.46 5.30 39.67
N TRP A 654 7.81 6.51 40.09
CA TRP A 654 8.18 6.82 41.47
C TRP A 654 7.01 6.61 42.43
N TYR A 655 5.81 7.07 42.08
CA TYR A 655 4.61 6.94 42.91
C TYR A 655 4.26 5.47 43.18
N PHE A 656 4.27 4.62 42.15
CA PHE A 656 4.10 3.16 42.31
C PHE A 656 5.15 2.52 43.24
N GLN A 657 6.37 3.05 43.28
CA GLN A 657 7.44 2.54 44.15
C GLN A 657 7.31 2.97 45.62
N HIS A 658 6.57 4.05 45.91
CA HIS A 658 6.47 4.65 47.25
C HIS A 658 5.08 4.47 47.90
N TYR A 659 4.00 4.39 47.12
CA TYR A 659 2.60 4.35 47.60
C TYR A 659 1.86 3.07 47.19
N SER A 660 2.57 1.94 47.14
CA SER A 660 2.01 0.63 46.80
C SER A 660 1.27 -0.03 47.99
N PRO A 661 0.08 -0.65 47.82
CA PRO A 661 -0.69 -0.73 46.57
C PRO A 661 -1.43 0.60 46.29
N VAL A 662 -1.27 1.09 45.06
CA VAL A 662 -1.85 2.35 44.58
C VAL A 662 -3.35 2.20 44.38
N LYS A 663 -4.13 3.13 44.96
CA LYS A 663 -5.58 3.21 44.77
C LYS A 663 -5.98 4.67 44.51
N PRO A 664 -6.08 5.09 43.24
CA PRO A 664 -6.45 6.46 42.90
C PRO A 664 -7.94 6.71 43.12
N VAL A 665 -8.25 7.95 43.49
CA VAL A 665 -9.60 8.44 43.77
C VAL A 665 -9.66 9.83 43.17
N ILE A 666 -10.58 10.08 42.23
CA ILE A 666 -10.72 11.41 41.62
C ILE A 666 -11.14 12.40 42.71
N GLU A 667 -10.26 13.33 43.06
CA GLU A 667 -10.50 14.28 44.16
C GLU A 667 -11.27 15.53 43.68
N GLU A 668 -11.05 16.04 42.46
CA GLU A 668 -11.69 17.29 42.00
C GLU A 668 -13.22 17.23 41.82
N ASN A 669 -13.89 18.26 42.36
CA ASN A 669 -15.33 18.46 42.26
C ASN A 669 -15.75 19.14 40.94
N ILE A 670 -15.49 18.49 39.80
CA ILE A 670 -15.86 19.05 38.50
C ILE A 670 -17.36 18.92 38.20
N THR A 671 -18.01 20.04 37.93
CA THR A 671 -19.40 20.09 37.46
C THR A 671 -19.47 20.17 35.93
N VAL A 672 -20.04 19.15 35.28
CA VAL A 672 -20.19 19.09 33.82
C VAL A 672 -21.62 19.46 33.39
N ILE A 673 -21.74 20.40 32.45
CA ILE A 673 -23.01 20.83 31.85
C ILE A 673 -22.98 20.56 30.34
N GLY A 674 -23.96 19.79 29.84
CA GLY A 674 -24.05 19.37 28.44
C GLY A 674 -23.07 18.25 28.07
N THR A 675 -23.12 17.81 26.82
CA THR A 675 -22.32 16.69 26.30
C THR A 675 -21.08 17.19 25.56
N PRO A 676 -19.88 16.61 25.77
CA PRO A 676 -18.68 16.94 24.99
C PRO A 676 -18.81 16.47 23.52
N PRO A 677 -18.06 17.07 22.56
CA PRO A 677 -18.22 16.81 21.13
C PRO A 677 -18.04 15.37 20.64
N GLY A 678 -17.48 14.47 21.47
CA GLY A 678 -17.23 13.06 21.14
C GLY A 678 -17.94 12.05 22.05
N LYS A 679 -19.06 12.43 22.68
CA LYS A 679 -20.01 11.53 23.37
C LYS A 679 -21.43 11.79 22.88
#